data_AF-A0AAN6D3R2-F1
#
_entry.id   AF-A0AAN6D3R2-F1
#
_cell.length_a   1.000
_cell.length_b   1.000
_cell.length_c   1.000
_cell.angle_alpha   90.00
_cell.angle_beta   90.00
_cell.angle_gamma   90.00
#
_symmetry.space_group_name_H-M   'P 1'
#
loop_
_entity.id
_entity.type
_entity.pdbx_description
1 polymer ?
#
loop_
_entity_poly.entity_id
_entity_poly.type
_entity_poly.pdbx_seq_one_letter_code
_entity_poly.pdbx_strand_id
1 'polypeptide(L)'
;MASDSDSHSAGKQRKSFWILVGRWRRHRYVKVAIPLLYLVAFILVLSKFQYKGDTHALESSRSFSLPSLGAILNRKHVKPDAKNKLMEENRRSQNQLLEFPYTADVTVLPNAPYKHARETSDMRATHAIYFEAINRHLVELQQNPKAQIPEFDFHWKDWIDMHDLIPLLEQKPNCFVAGVLGSNVRTPWPGCIDAKNKDSSELNFYFDSPASDYESAYRLNLRGKTYLVEVAPLPRKLIFLAGDLAFVVQVAEKKDVVRSGLLESYIKSQMARYNHTYQQVISSPISVFDSLGEIRQTLGRDFVDATAPGSNKTEVSIDEFEFPANKKKTKLAGAAFHYQVLHYHDILLRKKDGGESREKYDWRFFSNLIEDEAEKRSTWHQLIRGWLQFSSNMDITTWLAQEALLGWHRNGLLSPWEESVHFEVPARDMIRLAESFNGSLVIQDPRDGTGVFYLDVNPYYMERARNNNGDASPESIDLKFIDIRTGLYLEVTGLMISSYGLPIPENAMEMFINEGDVLEDLKDDRTVDASKRKIINSGTGFFYHIDQISPLRRTLFEGRLANVPNRFISILDMLYKDIIKTKEFYGHKYVDHLRLWVHSDQCNYVPTEDIDLFKKGGSNFIGACHDYSIWGEYNSTKTATLFTLLEAENDYNMVLSSIDELPLLYDDYWIRKREKFLNQAYDIPLRL
;
A
#
# COMPACT_ATOMS: atom_id res chain seq x y z
N MET A 1 -22.12 -51.21 -14.80
CA MET A 1 -22.57 -52.04 -13.66
C MET A 1 -21.76 -51.55 -12.45
N ALA A 2 -22.26 -50.53 -11.73
CA ALA A 2 -23.05 -50.64 -10.48
C ALA A 2 -22.23 -51.36 -9.39
N SER A 3 -22.00 -50.84 -8.18
CA SER A 3 -22.71 -49.82 -7.37
C SER A 3 -21.90 -49.42 -6.12
N ASP A 4 -21.98 -48.14 -5.76
CA ASP A 4 -22.07 -47.45 -4.46
C ASP A 4 -21.69 -48.09 -3.10
N SER A 5 -21.06 -47.23 -2.27
CA SER A 5 -21.54 -46.64 -0.99
C SER A 5 -20.63 -46.80 0.24
N ASP A 6 -20.08 -45.65 0.67
CA ASP A 6 -20.01 -45.05 2.01
C ASP A 6 -19.71 -45.88 3.28
N SER A 7 -18.77 -45.38 4.10
CA SER A 7 -19.09 -44.68 5.36
C SER A 7 -17.86 -44.31 6.22
N HIS A 8 -18.05 -43.25 7.01
CA HIS A 8 -17.16 -42.52 7.91
C HIS A 8 -16.31 -43.33 8.92
N SER A 9 -15.16 -42.76 9.32
CA SER A 9 -14.80 -42.68 10.74
C SER A 9 -13.84 -41.53 11.06
N ALA A 10 -14.18 -40.80 12.13
CA ALA A 10 -13.37 -39.77 12.77
C ALA A 10 -12.43 -40.38 13.83
N GLY A 11 -11.31 -39.72 14.11
CA GLY A 11 -10.77 -39.65 15.48
C GLY A 11 -9.34 -40.13 15.75
N LYS A 12 -8.52 -39.14 16.15
CA LYS A 12 -7.65 -39.11 17.36
C LYS A 12 -6.16 -39.51 17.28
N GLN A 13 -5.39 -38.52 17.79
CA GLN A 13 -4.29 -38.58 18.77
C GLN A 13 -2.83 -38.60 18.29
N ARG A 14 -2.26 -37.38 18.16
CA ARG A 14 -0.85 -37.10 18.47
C ARG A 14 -0.71 -36.77 19.97
N LYS A 15 -0.28 -37.74 20.77
CA LYS A 15 0.31 -37.53 22.11
C LYS A 15 1.71 -38.14 22.12
N SER A 16 2.75 -37.35 21.84
CA SER A 16 4.14 -37.77 22.08
C SER A 16 5.13 -36.59 22.01
N PHE A 17 5.01 -35.62 22.92
CA PHE A 17 6.10 -34.66 23.18
C PHE A 17 6.26 -34.34 24.68
N TRP A 18 5.14 -34.32 25.41
CA TRP A 18 5.13 -34.08 26.85
C TRP A 18 5.60 -35.26 27.73
N ILE A 19 5.84 -36.45 27.16
CA ILE A 19 6.40 -37.60 27.88
C ILE A 19 7.94 -37.59 27.91
N LEU A 20 8.59 -36.80 27.03
CA LEU A 20 10.05 -36.66 26.98
C LEU A 20 10.58 -35.55 27.91
N VAL A 21 9.77 -34.52 28.20
CA VAL A 21 10.16 -33.41 29.09
C VAL A 21 10.01 -33.75 30.59
N GLY A 22 9.24 -34.80 30.92
CA GLY A 22 9.02 -35.25 32.30
C GLY A 22 10.16 -36.06 32.93
N ARG A 23 11.17 -36.50 32.17
CA ARG A 23 12.25 -37.37 32.67
C ARG A 23 13.55 -36.65 33.04
N TRP A 24 13.67 -35.35 32.75
CA TRP A 24 14.93 -34.59 32.93
C TRP A 24 15.03 -33.78 34.24
N ARG A 25 14.00 -33.80 35.10
CA ARG A 25 13.94 -33.02 36.35
C ARG A 25 14.34 -33.76 37.63
N ARG A 26 15.03 -34.91 37.55
CA ARG A 26 15.30 -35.78 38.72
C ARG A 26 16.76 -35.99 39.14
N HIS A 27 17.73 -35.21 38.64
CA HIS A 27 19.11 -35.31 39.12
C HIS A 27 19.50 -34.15 40.07
N ARG A 28 19.70 -34.48 41.35
CA ARG A 28 20.11 -33.57 42.45
C ARG A 28 21.40 -32.79 42.18
N TYR A 29 22.25 -33.23 41.26
CA TYR A 29 23.53 -32.59 40.94
C TYR A 29 23.40 -31.28 40.15
N VAL A 30 22.31 -31.09 39.41
CA VAL A 30 22.10 -29.90 38.56
C VAL A 30 21.84 -28.63 39.39
N LYS A 31 21.28 -28.76 40.60
CA LYS A 31 21.02 -27.62 41.49
C LYS A 31 22.27 -27.02 42.13
N VAL A 32 23.41 -27.74 42.13
CA VAL A 32 24.66 -27.27 42.76
C VAL A 32 25.70 -26.88 41.70
N ALA A 33 25.72 -27.58 40.55
CA ALA A 33 26.72 -27.32 39.50
C ALA A 33 26.49 -26.00 38.75
N ILE A 34 25.22 -25.62 38.50
CA ILE A 34 24.90 -24.39 37.75
C ILE A 34 25.30 -23.11 38.53
N PRO A 35 24.95 -22.96 39.82
CA PRO A 35 25.38 -21.79 40.59
C PRO A 35 26.91 -21.67 40.71
N LEU A 36 27.62 -22.79 40.84
CA LEU A 36 29.09 -22.81 40.90
C LEU A 36 29.73 -22.32 39.60
N LEU A 37 29.17 -22.69 38.44
CA LEU A 37 29.64 -22.19 37.14
C LEU A 37 29.41 -20.68 36.97
N TYR A 38 28.27 -20.16 37.44
CA TYR A 38 28.02 -18.72 37.45
C TYR A 38 28.96 -17.98 38.41
N LEU A 39 29.30 -18.57 39.55
CA LEU A 39 30.20 -17.96 40.54
C LEU A 39 31.66 -17.93 40.02
N VAL A 40 32.11 -18.98 39.32
CA VAL A 40 33.42 -18.98 38.64
C VAL A 40 33.46 -17.96 37.50
N ALA A 41 32.40 -17.85 36.69
CA ALA A 41 32.32 -16.84 35.64
C ALA A 41 32.35 -15.41 36.21
N PHE A 42 31.67 -15.18 37.34
CA PHE A 42 31.65 -13.88 38.01
C PHE A 42 33.02 -13.50 38.60
N ILE A 43 33.75 -14.46 39.19
CA ILE A 43 35.12 -14.24 39.68
C ILE A 43 36.07 -13.92 38.51
N LEU A 44 35.94 -14.60 37.37
CA LEU A 44 36.75 -14.33 36.18
C LEU A 44 36.49 -12.94 35.60
N VAL A 45 35.25 -12.46 35.62
CA VAL A 45 34.90 -11.09 35.19
C VAL A 45 35.44 -10.03 36.16
N LEU A 46 35.38 -10.26 37.47
CA LEU A 46 35.95 -9.35 38.47
C LEU A 46 37.49 -9.31 38.41
N SER A 47 38.15 -10.43 38.08
CA SER A 47 39.62 -10.48 37.91
C SER A 47 40.14 -9.71 36.69
N LYS A 48 39.26 -9.38 35.73
CA LYS A 48 39.60 -8.55 34.56
C LYS A 48 39.42 -7.04 34.80
N PHE A 49 38.84 -6.63 35.93
CA PHE A 49 38.54 -5.22 36.24
C PHE A 49 39.45 -4.59 37.29
N GLN A 50 40.49 -5.29 37.76
CA GLN A 50 41.52 -4.71 38.64
C GLN A 50 42.92 -4.87 38.04
N TYR A 51 43.35 -3.84 37.30
CA TYR A 51 44.73 -3.38 36.99
C TYR A 51 44.55 -2.44 35.76
N LYS A 52 44.93 -1.15 35.73
CA LYS A 52 46.10 -0.49 36.30
C LYS A 52 45.86 1.03 36.20
N GLY A 53 46.03 1.77 37.29
CA GLY A 53 46.27 3.21 37.26
C GLY A 53 47.79 3.47 37.16
N ASP A 54 48.18 4.53 36.45
CA ASP A 54 48.92 5.69 37.01
C ASP A 54 49.58 6.57 35.93
N THR A 55 49.14 7.84 35.94
CA THR A 55 49.83 9.15 35.93
C THR A 55 51.19 9.46 35.24
N HIS A 56 51.22 10.72 34.74
CA HIS A 56 52.32 11.67 34.45
C HIS A 56 53.15 11.56 33.14
N ALA A 57 53.13 12.60 32.28
CA ALA A 57 54.05 13.75 32.31
C ALA A 57 53.98 14.60 31.01
N LEU A 58 54.26 15.90 31.15
CA LEU A 58 54.50 16.90 30.09
C LEU A 58 55.56 16.44 29.08
N GLU A 59 55.41 16.82 27.80
CA GLU A 59 56.47 17.57 27.11
C GLU A 59 55.99 18.22 25.79
N SER A 60 56.44 19.45 25.60
CA SER A 60 56.26 20.27 24.41
C SER A 60 57.17 19.81 23.27
N SER A 61 56.70 19.85 22.03
CA SER A 61 57.57 20.27 20.93
C SER A 61 56.78 20.96 19.82
N ARG A 62 57.22 22.18 19.54
CA ARG A 62 56.83 22.99 18.39
C ARG A 62 57.45 22.37 17.13
N SER A 63 56.70 22.31 16.04
CA SER A 63 57.29 22.41 14.71
C SER A 63 56.47 23.38 13.85
N PHE A 64 57.15 24.47 13.54
CA PHE A 64 56.76 25.47 12.54
C PHE A 64 56.89 24.84 11.15
N SER A 65 55.90 25.01 10.28
CA SER A 65 56.14 25.05 8.84
C SER A 65 55.32 26.19 8.23
N LEU A 66 56.04 27.08 7.53
CA LEU A 66 55.51 28.23 6.82
C LEU A 66 54.86 27.79 5.49
N PRO A 67 53.86 28.52 4.99
CA PRO A 67 53.17 28.19 3.75
C PRO A 67 54.00 28.61 2.53
N SER A 68 54.18 27.70 1.56
CA SER A 68 54.74 28.03 0.26
C SER A 68 53.74 28.86 -0.55
N LEU A 69 54.06 30.13 -0.78
CA LEU A 69 53.53 30.90 -1.89
C LEU A 69 54.09 30.34 -3.21
N GLY A 70 53.21 29.84 -4.07
CA GLY A 70 53.59 29.41 -5.42
C GLY A 70 52.38 29.05 -6.27
N ALA A 71 51.89 30.05 -7.01
CA ALA A 71 50.95 30.00 -8.14
C ALA A 71 49.50 29.54 -7.81
N ILE A 72 48.48 30.40 -7.67
CA ILE A 72 48.13 31.61 -8.44
C ILE A 72 48.46 31.45 -9.92
N LEU A 73 47.65 30.69 -10.64
CA LEU A 73 47.25 30.89 -12.05
C LEU A 73 46.47 29.67 -12.54
N ASN A 74 45.17 29.63 -12.21
CA ASN A 74 44.08 29.04 -13.01
C ASN A 74 42.77 29.07 -12.20
N ARG A 75 42.27 30.27 -11.91
CA ARG A 75 40.84 30.43 -11.58
C ARG A 75 40.09 30.58 -12.90
N LYS A 76 39.59 29.47 -13.44
CA LYS A 76 38.37 29.55 -14.26
C LYS A 76 37.29 30.10 -13.35
N HIS A 77 36.73 31.25 -13.71
CA HIS A 77 35.53 31.78 -13.08
C HIS A 77 34.37 30.80 -13.30
N VAL A 78 34.19 29.87 -12.36
CA VAL A 78 32.90 29.23 -12.14
C VAL A 78 32.07 30.26 -11.40
N LYS A 79 30.96 30.71 -12.00
CA LYS A 79 29.98 31.54 -11.30
C LYS A 79 29.57 30.80 -10.01
N PRO A 80 29.51 31.45 -8.85
CA PRO A 80 29.05 30.79 -7.63
C PRO A 80 27.58 30.40 -7.85
N ASP A 81 27.33 29.11 -7.97
CA ASP A 81 25.99 28.56 -8.03
C ASP A 81 25.32 28.81 -6.66
N ALA A 82 24.11 29.38 -6.65
CA ALA A 82 23.33 29.61 -5.43
C ALA A 82 23.10 28.30 -4.64
N LYS A 83 23.19 27.17 -5.35
CA LYS A 83 23.19 25.77 -4.91
C LYS A 83 24.18 25.44 -3.77
N ASN A 84 25.29 26.19 -3.66
CA ASN A 84 26.29 25.97 -2.59
C ASN A 84 25.97 26.69 -1.28
N LYS A 85 25.15 27.74 -1.25
CA LYS A 85 24.92 28.51 -0.02
C LYS A 85 24.04 27.79 1.00
N LEU A 86 22.94 27.17 0.56
CA LEU A 86 22.05 26.38 1.42
C LEU A 86 22.73 25.09 1.91
N MET A 87 23.53 24.44 1.05
CA MET A 87 24.36 23.31 1.47
C MET A 87 25.47 23.71 2.44
N GLU A 88 26.13 24.87 2.26
CA GLU A 88 27.14 25.38 3.20
C GLU A 88 26.56 25.89 4.52
N GLU A 89 25.36 26.47 4.53
CA GLU A 89 24.63 26.87 5.75
C GLU A 89 24.15 25.64 6.53
N ASN A 90 23.61 24.62 5.86
CA ASN A 90 23.34 23.31 6.46
C ASN A 90 24.62 22.62 6.97
N ARG A 91 25.77 22.88 6.35
CA ARG A 91 27.07 22.34 6.80
C ARG A 91 27.61 23.07 8.03
N ARG A 92 27.26 24.34 8.22
CA ARG A 92 27.60 25.13 9.43
C ARG A 92 26.71 24.82 10.63
N SER A 93 25.46 24.37 10.41
CA SER A 93 24.57 23.89 11.48
C SER A 93 24.85 22.44 11.92
N GLN A 94 25.78 21.73 11.25
CA GLN A 94 26.13 20.31 11.54
C GLN A 94 26.59 20.02 12.97
N ASN A 95 26.96 21.04 13.76
CA ASN A 95 27.55 20.80 15.08
C ASN A 95 26.56 20.76 16.25
N GLN A 96 25.27 21.06 16.05
CA GLN A 96 24.25 20.95 17.12
C GLN A 96 22.91 20.48 16.53
N LEU A 97 22.68 19.16 16.50
CA LEU A 97 21.34 18.62 16.36
C LEU A 97 20.51 19.03 17.58
N LEU A 98 19.32 19.54 17.35
CA LEU A 98 18.38 19.91 18.40
C LEU A 98 17.52 18.71 18.80
N GLU A 99 17.09 18.72 20.05
CA GLU A 99 16.02 17.84 20.52
C GLU A 99 14.70 18.21 19.83
N PHE A 100 13.89 17.20 19.50
CA PHE A 100 12.61 17.44 18.83
C PHE A 100 11.55 17.84 19.88
N PRO A 101 11.05 19.08 19.85
CA PRO A 101 10.21 19.61 20.93
C PRO A 101 8.72 19.32 20.72
N TYR A 102 8.37 18.47 19.76
CA TYR A 102 7.00 18.22 19.33
C TYR A 102 6.59 16.77 19.59
N THR A 103 5.29 16.50 19.55
CA THR A 103 4.74 15.14 19.62
C THR A 103 5.08 14.35 18.35
N ALA A 104 5.07 13.01 18.45
CA ALA A 104 5.50 12.12 17.37
C ALA A 104 4.67 12.24 16.07
N ASP A 105 3.45 12.78 16.15
CA ASP A 105 2.56 13.02 15.01
C ASP A 105 2.95 14.27 14.20
N VAL A 106 3.84 15.13 14.71
CA VAL A 106 4.24 16.36 14.02
C VAL A 106 5.20 16.08 12.87
N THR A 107 4.95 16.73 11.74
CA THR A 107 5.83 16.73 10.56
C THR A 107 6.69 17.97 10.52
N VAL A 108 7.94 17.83 10.09
CA VAL A 108 8.89 18.92 9.84
C VAL A 108 9.58 18.70 8.49
N LEU A 109 10.27 19.72 7.98
CA LEU A 109 10.98 19.62 6.70
C LEU A 109 12.13 18.60 6.77
N PRO A 110 12.51 17.96 5.64
CA PRO A 110 13.60 16.97 5.61
C PRO A 110 14.98 17.54 6.00
N ASN A 111 15.17 18.86 5.89
CA ASN A 111 16.39 19.56 6.31
C ASN A 111 16.27 20.18 7.71
N ALA A 112 15.25 19.85 8.48
CA ALA A 112 15.08 20.36 9.84
C ALA A 112 16.26 19.96 10.74
N PRO A 113 16.63 20.79 11.74
CA PRO A 113 17.79 20.57 12.59
C PRO A 113 17.58 19.49 13.66
N TYR A 114 16.68 18.53 13.42
CA TYR A 114 16.31 17.48 14.37
C TYR A 114 16.90 16.14 13.95
N LYS A 115 17.39 15.38 14.93
CA LYS A 115 18.03 14.08 14.69
C LYS A 115 17.13 13.12 13.90
N HIS A 116 15.89 12.92 14.35
CA HIS A 116 14.95 11.99 13.71
C HIS A 116 14.61 12.36 12.26
N ALA A 117 14.59 13.66 11.92
CA ALA A 117 14.30 14.14 10.57
C ALA A 117 15.42 13.81 9.57
N ARG A 118 16.66 13.62 10.07
CA ARG A 118 17.81 13.21 9.26
C ARG A 118 17.96 11.69 9.15
N GLU A 119 17.42 10.95 10.12
CA GLU A 119 17.55 9.49 10.24
C GLU A 119 16.30 8.74 9.73
N THR A 120 15.22 9.45 9.42
CA THR A 120 13.97 8.87 8.89
C THR A 120 13.35 9.76 7.83
N SER A 121 12.60 9.15 6.90
CA SER A 121 11.78 9.90 5.94
C SER A 121 10.38 10.16 6.51
N ASP A 122 9.84 11.36 6.29
CA ASP A 122 8.42 11.65 6.50
C ASP A 122 7.73 12.03 5.19
N MET A 123 6.90 11.13 4.65
CA MET A 123 6.23 11.34 3.36
C MET A 123 5.28 12.54 3.38
N ARG A 124 4.75 12.91 4.56
CA ARG A 124 3.90 14.09 4.72
C ARG A 124 4.66 15.37 4.37
N ALA A 125 5.96 15.42 4.69
CA ALA A 125 6.80 16.54 4.31
C ALA A 125 6.96 16.62 2.78
N THR A 126 7.18 15.47 2.13
CA THR A 126 7.21 15.38 0.66
C THR A 126 5.89 15.87 0.07
N HIS A 127 4.74 15.41 0.57
CA HIS A 127 3.43 15.84 0.09
C HIS A 127 3.26 17.36 0.18
N ALA A 128 3.58 17.98 1.32
CA ALA A 128 3.47 19.43 1.50
C ALA A 128 4.32 20.22 0.48
N ILE A 129 5.54 19.77 0.23
CA ILE A 129 6.45 20.41 -0.74
C ILE A 129 5.88 20.35 -2.17
N TYR A 130 5.32 19.20 -2.58
CA TYR A 130 4.72 19.05 -3.90
C TYR A 130 3.39 19.82 -4.02
N PHE A 131 2.52 19.82 -3.01
CA PHE A 131 1.29 20.61 -3.02
C PHE A 131 1.56 22.12 -3.08
N GLU A 132 2.58 22.63 -2.38
CA GLU A 132 3.01 24.03 -2.54
C GLU A 132 3.51 24.30 -3.98
N ALA A 133 4.21 23.35 -4.60
CA ALA A 133 4.63 23.50 -6.01
C ALA A 133 3.43 23.56 -6.95
N ILE A 134 2.40 22.74 -6.71
CA ILE A 134 1.12 22.79 -7.44
C ILE A 134 0.45 24.15 -7.23
N ASN A 135 0.34 24.62 -5.98
CA ASN A 135 -0.26 25.91 -5.67
C ASN A 135 0.41 27.06 -6.44
N ARG A 136 1.74 27.11 -6.44
CA ARG A 136 2.50 28.11 -7.21
C ARG A 136 2.18 28.07 -8.69
N HIS A 137 2.05 26.87 -9.27
CA HIS A 137 1.67 26.74 -10.67
C HIS A 137 0.21 27.16 -10.94
N LEU A 138 -0.71 26.89 -10.02
CA LEU A 138 -2.09 27.39 -10.12
C LEU A 138 -2.13 28.93 -10.09
N VAL A 139 -1.33 29.57 -9.24
CA VAL A 139 -1.17 31.03 -9.21
C VAL A 139 -0.58 31.55 -10.54
N GLU A 140 0.39 30.83 -11.13
CA GLU A 140 0.93 31.16 -12.44
C GLU A 140 -0.15 31.06 -13.53
N LEU A 141 -0.98 30.03 -13.52
CA LEU A 141 -2.08 29.85 -14.49
C LEU A 141 -3.11 30.98 -14.44
N GLN A 142 -3.36 31.56 -13.26
CA GLN A 142 -4.22 32.74 -13.14
C GLN A 142 -3.63 33.96 -13.88
N GLN A 143 -2.30 34.08 -13.94
CA GLN A 143 -1.59 35.17 -14.61
C GLN A 143 -1.33 34.87 -16.09
N ASN A 144 -1.08 33.60 -16.41
CA ASN A 144 -0.79 33.08 -17.73
C ASN A 144 -1.60 31.80 -17.99
N PRO A 145 -2.84 31.92 -18.53
CA PRO A 145 -3.69 30.77 -18.81
C PRO A 145 -3.13 29.78 -19.84
N LYS A 146 -2.04 30.13 -20.54
CA LYS A 146 -1.34 29.28 -21.51
C LYS A 146 -0.08 28.63 -20.93
N ALA A 147 0.15 28.72 -19.63
CA ALA A 147 1.27 28.02 -19.00
C ALA A 147 1.16 26.51 -19.28
N GLN A 148 2.30 25.88 -19.55
CA GLN A 148 2.35 24.44 -19.82
C GLN A 148 2.08 23.66 -18.53
N ILE A 149 1.63 22.41 -18.68
CA ILE A 149 1.49 21.48 -17.55
C ILE A 149 2.83 21.40 -16.82
N PRO A 150 2.87 21.49 -15.48
CA PRO A 150 4.12 21.53 -14.76
C PRO A 150 4.77 20.15 -14.81
N GLU A 151 6.09 20.16 -14.98
CA GLU A 151 6.92 18.97 -14.83
C GLU A 151 7.67 19.06 -13.50
N PHE A 152 7.60 18.01 -12.69
CA PHE A 152 8.33 17.92 -11.44
C PHE A 152 9.42 16.87 -11.53
N ASP A 153 10.62 17.23 -11.08
CA ASP A 153 11.68 16.26 -10.85
C ASP A 153 11.24 15.26 -9.77
N PHE A 154 11.69 14.02 -9.90
CA PHE A 154 11.30 12.94 -9.01
C PHE A 154 12.50 12.07 -8.61
N HIS A 155 12.49 11.60 -7.37
CA HIS A 155 13.33 10.49 -6.96
C HIS A 155 12.62 9.62 -5.93
N TRP A 156 12.67 8.30 -6.09
CA TRP A 156 12.04 7.34 -5.18
C TRP A 156 12.43 7.51 -3.71
N LYS A 157 13.60 8.08 -3.40
CA LYS A 157 14.05 8.27 -2.01
C LYS A 157 13.20 9.27 -1.22
N ASP A 158 12.47 10.15 -1.90
CA ASP A 158 11.56 11.10 -1.26
C ASP A 158 10.20 10.46 -0.93
N TRP A 159 9.96 9.24 -1.44
CA TRP A 159 8.68 8.53 -1.40
C TRP A 159 8.78 7.15 -0.76
N ILE A 160 9.94 6.80 -0.17
CA ILE A 160 10.13 5.57 0.60
C ILE A 160 10.82 5.90 1.93
N ASP A 161 10.68 4.98 2.89
CA ASP A 161 11.41 5.08 4.14
C ASP A 161 12.90 4.74 3.96
N MET A 162 13.75 5.75 4.12
CA MET A 162 15.20 5.64 3.93
C MET A 162 15.95 5.15 5.19
N HIS A 163 15.26 4.89 6.31
CA HIS A 163 15.89 4.53 7.58
C HIS A 163 16.93 3.41 7.44
N ASP A 164 16.58 2.31 6.78
CA ASP A 164 17.48 1.16 6.57
C ASP A 164 18.62 1.44 5.57
N LEU A 165 18.45 2.42 4.68
CA LEU A 165 19.40 2.73 3.60
C LEU A 165 20.42 3.80 4.00
N ILE A 166 20.09 4.72 4.91
CA ILE A 166 20.98 5.80 5.33
C ILE A 166 22.34 5.27 5.82
N PRO A 167 22.41 4.28 6.74
CA PRO A 167 23.70 3.71 7.15
C PRO A 167 24.49 3.07 5.99
N LEU A 168 23.79 2.52 4.98
CA LEU A 168 24.40 1.87 3.83
C LEU A 168 24.95 2.89 2.82
N LEU A 169 24.31 4.05 2.70
CA LEU A 169 24.82 5.19 1.93
C LEU A 169 26.13 5.73 2.52
N GLU A 170 26.26 5.73 3.85
CA GLU A 170 27.49 6.17 4.53
C GLU A 170 28.61 5.12 4.46
N GLN A 171 28.29 3.84 4.71
CA GLN A 171 29.29 2.76 4.77
C GLN A 171 29.71 2.24 3.40
N LYS A 172 28.87 2.42 2.36
CA LYS A 172 29.16 2.03 0.98
C LYS A 172 29.60 0.56 0.81
N PRO A 173 28.90 -0.44 1.42
CA PRO A 173 29.29 -1.83 1.28
C PRO A 173 29.12 -2.32 -0.15
N ASN A 174 29.95 -3.28 -0.57
CA ASN A 174 29.76 -4.05 -1.79
C ASN A 174 28.87 -5.29 -1.51
N CYS A 175 28.47 -6.03 -2.52
CA CYS A 175 27.59 -7.20 -2.40
C CYS A 175 28.10 -8.29 -1.46
N PHE A 176 29.42 -8.48 -1.36
CA PHE A 176 30.00 -9.44 -0.42
C PHE A 176 29.87 -8.98 1.03
N VAL A 177 30.13 -7.71 1.30
CA VAL A 177 29.96 -7.12 2.64
C VAL A 177 28.49 -7.07 3.01
N ALA A 178 27.64 -6.61 2.08
CA ALA A 178 26.19 -6.52 2.26
C ALA A 178 25.53 -7.89 2.48
N GLY A 179 26.10 -8.99 1.97
CA GLY A 179 25.48 -10.31 2.12
C GLY A 179 25.42 -10.88 3.54
N VAL A 180 26.06 -10.22 4.52
CA VAL A 180 25.85 -10.51 5.96
C VAL A 180 24.55 -9.90 6.49
N LEU A 181 23.96 -8.93 5.81
CA LEU A 181 22.72 -8.27 6.24
C LEU A 181 21.58 -9.29 6.27
N GLY A 182 20.96 -9.43 7.45
CA GLY A 182 19.92 -10.44 7.69
C GLY A 182 20.40 -11.89 7.56
N SER A 183 21.70 -12.17 7.72
CA SER A 183 22.32 -13.51 7.65
C SER A 183 23.32 -13.73 8.78
N ASN A 184 23.48 -14.99 9.21
CA ASN A 184 24.50 -15.38 10.19
C ASN A 184 25.85 -15.72 9.54
N VAL A 185 25.92 -15.75 8.21
CA VAL A 185 27.12 -16.10 7.44
C VAL A 185 27.35 -15.04 6.37
N ARG A 186 28.60 -14.54 6.27
CA ARG A 186 29.00 -13.62 5.21
C ARG A 186 29.25 -14.40 3.91
N THR A 187 28.27 -14.36 3.01
CA THR A 187 28.35 -14.90 1.65
C THR A 187 27.89 -13.82 0.67
N PRO A 188 28.28 -13.88 -0.62
CA PRO A 188 27.71 -12.98 -1.62
C PRO A 188 26.19 -13.06 -1.61
N TRP A 189 25.52 -11.90 -1.58
CA TRP A 189 24.07 -11.87 -1.60
C TRP A 189 23.56 -12.30 -3.00
N PRO A 190 22.74 -13.36 -3.13
CA PRO A 190 22.26 -13.83 -4.43
C PRO A 190 21.52 -12.75 -5.23
N GLY A 191 21.91 -12.56 -6.49
CA GLY A 191 21.34 -11.55 -7.40
C GLY A 191 21.79 -10.11 -7.12
N CYS A 192 22.71 -9.88 -6.19
CA CYS A 192 23.23 -8.54 -5.90
C CYS A 192 24.22 -8.07 -6.97
N ILE A 193 24.16 -6.78 -7.31
CA ILE A 193 25.03 -6.15 -8.28
C ILE A 193 25.89 -5.08 -7.60
N ASP A 194 27.21 -5.17 -7.75
CA ASP A 194 28.15 -4.13 -7.29
C ASP A 194 28.05 -2.89 -8.19
N ALA A 195 27.65 -1.76 -7.61
CA ALA A 195 27.67 -0.48 -8.30
C ALA A 195 29.07 0.12 -8.25
N LYS A 196 29.60 0.54 -9.41
CA LYS A 196 30.90 1.23 -9.51
C LYS A 196 30.73 2.74 -9.34
N ASN A 197 30.02 3.16 -8.30
CA ASN A 197 29.62 4.55 -8.16
C ASN A 197 30.58 5.37 -7.27
N LYS A 198 30.82 6.62 -7.67
CA LYS A 198 31.67 7.56 -6.90
C LYS A 198 30.85 8.65 -6.20
N ASP A 199 29.55 8.75 -6.48
CA ASP A 199 28.68 9.71 -5.84
C ASP A 199 28.40 9.28 -4.37
N SER A 200 28.61 10.21 -3.44
CA SER A 200 28.27 10.01 -2.03
C SER A 200 26.77 9.76 -1.79
N SER A 201 25.90 10.16 -2.70
CA SER A 201 24.44 10.05 -2.58
C SER A 201 23.83 8.76 -3.13
N GLU A 202 24.63 7.86 -3.72
CA GLU A 202 24.16 6.62 -4.36
C GLU A 202 24.71 5.37 -3.66
N LEU A 203 24.03 4.24 -3.70
CA LEU A 203 24.47 3.00 -3.07
C LEU A 203 25.61 2.33 -3.85
N ASN A 204 26.43 1.54 -3.16
CA ASN A 204 27.49 0.72 -3.78
C ASN A 204 27.02 -0.68 -4.19
N PHE A 205 25.77 -1.02 -3.91
CA PHE A 205 25.15 -2.26 -4.34
C PHE A 205 23.64 -2.07 -4.53
N TYR A 206 23.05 -2.87 -5.41
CA TYR A 206 21.60 -2.90 -5.63
C TYR A 206 21.13 -4.24 -6.20
N PHE A 207 19.83 -4.34 -6.40
CA PHE A 207 19.17 -5.43 -7.11
C PHE A 207 18.31 -4.87 -8.24
N ASP A 208 18.19 -5.61 -9.34
CA ASP A 208 17.34 -5.30 -10.48
C ASP A 208 16.25 -6.36 -10.73
N SER A 209 16.17 -7.37 -9.86
CA SER A 209 15.25 -8.49 -9.94
C SER A 209 14.69 -8.90 -8.57
N PRO A 210 13.50 -9.54 -8.52
CA PRO A 210 12.99 -10.16 -7.31
C PRO A 210 13.94 -11.25 -6.79
N ALA A 211 13.71 -11.68 -5.55
CA ALA A 211 14.45 -12.80 -4.96
C ALA A 211 14.13 -14.10 -5.71
N SER A 212 15.17 -14.89 -5.99
CA SER A 212 15.02 -16.21 -6.64
C SER A 212 14.74 -17.34 -5.66
N ASP A 213 14.91 -17.10 -4.36
CA ASP A 213 14.74 -18.07 -3.28
C ASP A 213 14.21 -17.34 -2.03
N TYR A 214 13.76 -18.09 -1.02
CA TYR A 214 13.20 -17.56 0.21
C TYR A 214 14.25 -16.81 1.03
N GLU A 215 13.94 -15.56 1.39
CA GLU A 215 14.80 -14.68 2.17
C GLU A 215 14.04 -14.10 3.38
N SER A 216 14.78 -13.56 4.36
CA SER A 216 14.15 -12.88 5.50
C SER A 216 13.45 -11.60 5.06
N ALA A 217 12.40 -11.20 5.78
CA ALA A 217 11.65 -9.96 5.47
C ALA A 217 12.57 -8.73 5.36
N TYR A 218 13.58 -8.63 6.21
CA TYR A 218 14.58 -7.57 6.18
C TYR A 218 15.37 -7.53 4.87
N ARG A 219 15.81 -8.68 4.36
CA ARG A 219 16.54 -8.79 3.10
C ARG A 219 15.65 -8.44 1.90
N LEU A 220 14.42 -8.93 1.90
CA LEU A 220 13.42 -8.65 0.86
C LEU A 220 13.10 -7.14 0.78
N ASN A 221 12.93 -6.48 1.93
CA ASN A 221 12.72 -5.04 2.02
C ASN A 221 13.92 -4.25 1.46
N LEU A 222 15.15 -4.58 1.88
CA LEU A 222 16.36 -3.94 1.35
C LEU A 222 16.52 -4.15 -0.17
N ARG A 223 16.17 -5.33 -0.67
CA ARG A 223 16.18 -5.63 -2.10
C ARG A 223 15.28 -4.67 -2.88
N GLY A 224 14.02 -4.52 -2.47
CA GLY A 224 13.09 -3.57 -3.08
C GLY A 224 13.56 -2.11 -2.98
N LYS A 225 13.97 -1.67 -1.79
CA LYS A 225 14.44 -0.28 -1.58
C LYS A 225 15.67 0.07 -2.41
N THR A 226 16.66 -0.81 -2.49
CA THR A 226 17.87 -0.57 -3.31
C THR A 226 17.55 -0.54 -4.80
N TYR A 227 16.63 -1.40 -5.27
CA TYR A 227 16.09 -1.33 -6.63
C TYR A 227 15.47 0.04 -6.92
N LEU A 228 14.57 0.51 -6.04
CA LEU A 228 13.86 1.78 -6.19
C LEU A 228 14.81 2.98 -6.26
N VAL A 229 15.84 3.00 -5.41
CA VAL A 229 16.79 4.13 -5.36
C VAL A 229 17.73 4.15 -6.56
N GLU A 230 18.27 2.99 -6.95
CA GLU A 230 19.34 2.93 -7.94
C GLU A 230 18.83 2.82 -9.37
N VAL A 231 17.93 1.89 -9.66
CA VAL A 231 17.65 1.46 -11.05
C VAL A 231 16.18 1.51 -11.47
N ALA A 232 15.24 1.63 -10.55
CA ALA A 232 13.83 1.68 -10.90
C ALA A 232 13.53 2.87 -11.84
N PRO A 233 12.65 2.66 -12.85
CA PRO A 233 12.23 3.75 -13.72
C PRO A 233 11.51 4.83 -12.93
N LEU A 234 11.56 6.06 -13.43
CA LEU A 234 10.73 7.14 -12.91
C LEU A 234 9.25 6.83 -13.21
N PRO A 235 8.32 7.18 -12.31
CA PRO A 235 6.91 7.16 -12.63
C PRO A 235 6.64 8.11 -13.79
N ARG A 236 5.67 7.77 -14.64
CA ARG A 236 5.32 8.61 -15.81
C ARG A 236 4.59 9.88 -15.42
N LYS A 237 3.77 9.79 -14.37
CA LYS A 237 2.94 10.88 -13.85
C LYS A 237 2.85 10.79 -12.34
N LEU A 238 2.61 11.94 -11.71
CA LEU A 238 2.15 12.02 -10.33
C LEU A 238 0.72 12.56 -10.35
N ILE A 239 -0.18 11.92 -9.62
CA ILE A 239 -1.61 12.23 -9.60
C ILE A 239 -1.99 12.50 -8.16
N PHE A 240 -2.13 13.79 -7.81
CA PHE A 240 -2.46 14.21 -6.46
C PHE A 240 -3.97 14.34 -6.31
N LEU A 241 -4.58 13.46 -5.52
CA LEU A 241 -6.01 13.47 -5.26
C LEU A 241 -6.37 14.54 -4.23
N ALA A 242 -7.49 15.24 -4.45
CA ALA A 242 -8.01 16.27 -3.57
C ALA A 242 -9.53 16.41 -3.77
N GLY A 243 -10.31 15.66 -2.99
CA GLY A 243 -11.77 15.61 -3.06
C GLY A 243 -12.21 15.02 -4.38
N ASP A 244 -13.07 15.74 -5.09
CA ASP A 244 -13.52 15.41 -6.44
C ASP A 244 -12.49 15.80 -7.51
N LEU A 245 -11.34 16.37 -7.13
CA LEU A 245 -10.29 16.83 -8.04
C LEU A 245 -9.05 15.96 -7.99
N ALA A 246 -8.28 16.04 -9.07
CA ALA A 246 -6.95 15.48 -9.13
C ALA A 246 -6.01 16.41 -9.90
N PHE A 247 -4.82 16.63 -9.38
CA PHE A 247 -3.75 17.36 -10.06
C PHE A 247 -2.80 16.37 -10.71
N VAL A 248 -2.81 16.33 -12.04
CA VAL A 248 -1.96 15.44 -12.83
C VAL A 248 -0.74 16.22 -13.32
N VAL A 249 0.44 15.79 -12.89
CA VAL A 249 1.72 16.42 -13.24
C VAL A 249 2.64 15.42 -13.91
N GLN A 250 3.48 15.91 -14.83
CA GLN A 250 4.47 15.08 -15.50
C GLN A 250 5.75 14.99 -14.67
N VAL A 251 6.51 13.92 -14.89
CA VAL A 251 7.79 13.72 -14.22
C VAL A 251 8.93 14.09 -15.18
N ALA A 252 9.82 14.97 -14.73
CA ALA A 252 10.95 15.47 -15.50
C ALA A 252 12.19 14.57 -15.31
N GLU A 253 13.13 14.99 -14.46
CA GLU A 253 14.42 14.31 -14.29
C GLU A 253 14.52 13.56 -12.95
N LYS A 254 15.48 12.63 -12.86
CA LYS A 254 15.79 11.91 -11.62
C LYS A 254 16.51 12.84 -10.62
N LYS A 255 15.78 13.71 -9.94
CA LYS A 255 16.29 14.53 -8.84
C LYS A 255 15.35 14.50 -7.65
N ASP A 256 15.93 14.48 -6.46
CA ASP A 256 15.15 14.59 -5.23
C ASP A 256 14.72 16.02 -4.93
N VAL A 257 13.81 16.18 -3.96
CA VAL A 257 13.25 17.48 -3.53
C VAL A 257 14.31 18.53 -3.17
N VAL A 258 15.51 18.11 -2.76
CA VAL A 258 16.62 19.03 -2.45
C VAL A 258 17.33 19.46 -3.73
N ARG A 259 17.74 18.49 -4.56
CA ARG A 259 18.48 18.72 -5.82
C ARG A 259 17.62 19.36 -6.92
N SER A 260 16.31 19.16 -6.88
CA SER A 260 15.34 19.78 -7.79
C SER A 260 15.06 21.25 -7.47
N GLY A 261 15.41 21.70 -6.26
CA GLY A 261 15.05 23.04 -5.77
C GLY A 261 13.60 23.18 -5.31
N LEU A 262 12.81 22.10 -5.29
CA LEU A 262 11.45 22.12 -4.76
C LEU A 262 11.42 22.51 -3.27
N LEU A 263 12.32 21.94 -2.47
CA LEU A 263 12.45 22.28 -1.04
C LEU A 263 12.88 23.74 -0.85
N GLU A 264 13.85 24.22 -1.62
CA GLU A 264 14.28 25.62 -1.55
C GLU A 264 13.14 26.57 -1.92
N SER A 265 12.37 26.23 -2.95
CA SER A 265 11.23 27.03 -3.36
C SER A 265 10.11 27.03 -2.34
N TYR A 266 9.86 25.89 -1.68
CA TYR A 266 8.92 25.81 -0.56
C TYR A 266 9.36 26.78 0.53
N ILE A 267 10.61 26.69 0.99
CA ILE A 267 11.14 27.54 2.07
C ILE A 267 11.03 29.02 1.70
N LYS A 268 11.42 29.41 0.47
CA LYS A 268 11.30 30.80 -0.01
C LYS A 268 9.85 31.29 0.01
N SER A 269 8.91 30.45 -0.41
CA SER A 269 7.48 30.78 -0.41
C SER A 269 6.99 31.06 1.01
N GLN A 270 7.32 30.16 1.95
CA GLN A 270 6.96 30.29 3.37
C GLN A 270 7.58 31.54 4.02
N MET A 271 8.85 31.83 3.73
CA MET A 271 9.54 33.03 4.22
C MET A 271 8.86 34.31 3.71
N ALA A 272 8.53 34.36 2.42
CA ALA A 272 7.87 35.53 1.83
C ALA A 272 6.44 35.71 2.33
N ARG A 273 5.70 34.62 2.48
CA ARG A 273 4.28 34.61 2.88
C ARG A 273 4.08 35.02 4.34
N TYR A 274 4.90 34.50 5.25
CA TYR A 274 4.74 34.70 6.69
C TYR A 274 5.79 35.64 7.31
N ASN A 275 6.65 36.26 6.49
CA ASN A 275 7.77 37.09 6.95
C ASN A 275 8.68 36.36 7.97
N HIS A 276 8.87 35.06 7.75
CA HIS A 276 9.71 34.21 8.59
C HIS A 276 11.16 34.20 8.09
N THR A 277 12.11 34.03 9.00
CA THR A 277 13.50 33.73 8.67
C THR A 277 13.65 32.28 8.23
N TYR A 278 14.71 31.96 7.49
CA TYR A 278 15.03 30.58 7.10
C TYR A 278 15.01 29.62 8.29
N GLN A 279 15.65 30.01 9.40
CA GLN A 279 15.77 29.18 10.59
C GLN A 279 14.42 28.90 11.26
N GLN A 280 13.52 29.88 11.25
CA GLN A 280 12.15 29.69 11.72
C GLN A 280 11.42 28.67 10.84
N VAL A 281 11.48 28.80 9.51
CA VAL A 281 10.80 27.88 8.59
C VAL A 281 11.28 26.44 8.74
N ILE A 282 12.59 26.20 8.80
CA ILE A 282 13.12 24.81 8.89
C ILE A 282 12.95 24.16 10.26
N SER A 283 12.69 24.96 11.31
CA SER A 283 12.50 24.44 12.68
C SER A 283 11.02 24.34 13.05
N SER A 284 10.13 24.96 12.29
CA SER A 284 8.69 24.93 12.56
C SER A 284 8.02 23.67 12.02
N PRO A 285 6.93 23.21 12.67
CA PRO A 285 6.02 22.21 12.12
C PRO A 285 5.50 22.63 10.76
N ILE A 286 5.26 21.66 9.89
CA ILE A 286 4.58 21.84 8.61
C ILE A 286 3.35 20.94 8.55
N SER A 287 2.34 21.37 7.80
CA SER A 287 1.11 20.62 7.59
C SER A 287 0.74 20.61 6.11
N VAL A 288 0.45 19.43 5.58
CA VAL A 288 -0.07 19.30 4.20
C VAL A 288 -1.43 20.01 4.06
N PHE A 289 -2.20 20.09 5.15
CA PHE A 289 -3.49 20.77 5.16
C PHE A 289 -3.37 22.28 4.93
N ASP A 290 -2.25 22.89 5.32
CA ASP A 290 -2.00 24.31 5.04
C ASP A 290 -1.86 24.51 3.53
N SER A 291 -1.04 23.68 2.86
CA SER A 291 -0.89 23.70 1.39
C SER A 291 -2.21 23.43 0.65
N LEU A 292 -3.04 22.50 1.13
CA LEU A 292 -4.38 22.29 0.58
C LEU A 292 -5.30 23.50 0.80
N GLY A 293 -5.24 24.12 1.97
CA GLY A 293 -6.01 25.32 2.28
C GLY A 293 -5.66 26.48 1.35
N GLU A 294 -4.40 26.61 0.97
CA GLU A 294 -3.94 27.60 0.00
C GLU A 294 -4.37 27.29 -1.42
N ILE A 295 -4.26 26.03 -1.86
CA ILE A 295 -4.79 25.60 -3.17
C ILE A 295 -6.28 25.93 -3.27
N ARG A 296 -7.05 25.64 -2.20
CA ARG A 296 -8.47 25.95 -2.12
C ARG A 296 -8.76 27.45 -2.29
N GLN A 297 -7.96 28.30 -1.64
CA GLN A 297 -8.05 29.75 -1.79
C GLN A 297 -7.72 30.18 -3.23
N THR A 298 -6.67 29.62 -3.83
CA THR A 298 -6.28 29.89 -5.22
C THR A 298 -7.36 29.45 -6.21
N LEU A 299 -7.99 28.30 -6.01
CA LEU A 299 -9.07 27.81 -6.87
C LEU A 299 -10.39 28.58 -6.68
N GLY A 300 -10.58 29.27 -5.55
CA GLY A 300 -11.82 29.98 -5.24
C GLY A 300 -13.02 29.07 -5.00
N ARG A 301 -12.81 27.78 -4.71
CA ARG A 301 -13.85 26.79 -4.44
C ARG A 301 -13.32 25.66 -3.56
N ASP A 302 -14.25 24.93 -2.93
CA ASP A 302 -13.91 23.69 -2.22
C ASP A 302 -13.53 22.55 -3.18
N PHE A 303 -12.85 21.56 -2.61
CA PHE A 303 -12.43 20.35 -3.33
C PHE A 303 -13.57 19.38 -3.60
N VAL A 304 -14.68 19.50 -2.86
CA VAL A 304 -15.87 18.67 -3.01
C VAL A 304 -17.02 19.57 -3.46
N ASP A 305 -17.72 19.17 -4.50
CA ASP A 305 -18.91 19.88 -4.98
C ASP A 305 -20.16 19.40 -4.23
N ALA A 306 -20.51 20.11 -3.17
CA ALA A 306 -21.72 19.81 -2.38
C ALA A 306 -23.04 20.02 -3.15
N THR A 307 -22.99 20.59 -4.37
CA THR A 307 -24.16 20.81 -5.22
C THR A 307 -24.29 19.77 -6.33
N ALA A 308 -23.31 18.87 -6.48
CA ALA A 308 -23.35 17.82 -7.49
C ALA A 308 -24.57 16.91 -7.29
N PRO A 309 -25.38 16.65 -8.33
CA PRO A 309 -26.51 15.77 -8.22
C PRO A 309 -26.03 14.34 -7.94
N GLY A 310 -26.67 13.67 -6.99
CA GLY A 310 -26.42 12.26 -6.75
C GLY A 310 -26.96 11.37 -7.87
N SER A 311 -26.50 10.12 -7.88
CA SER A 311 -27.02 9.06 -8.73
C SER A 311 -27.20 7.77 -7.92
N ASN A 312 -28.19 6.96 -8.31
CA ASN A 312 -28.35 5.59 -7.83
C ASN A 312 -27.73 4.55 -8.79
N LYS A 313 -27.40 4.95 -10.03
CA LYS A 313 -26.99 4.04 -11.10
C LYS A 313 -25.89 4.62 -11.99
N THR A 314 -25.07 3.73 -12.54
CA THR A 314 -24.09 4.05 -13.58
C THR A 314 -24.35 3.13 -14.76
N GLU A 315 -24.80 3.69 -15.88
CA GLU A 315 -24.99 2.94 -17.12
C GLU A 315 -23.64 2.52 -17.69
N VAL A 316 -23.52 1.25 -18.09
CA VAL A 316 -22.36 0.73 -18.82
C VAL A 316 -22.86 0.14 -20.12
N SER A 317 -22.47 0.76 -21.24
CA SER A 317 -22.86 0.26 -22.55
C SER A 317 -22.05 -0.96 -22.94
N ILE A 318 -22.66 -1.89 -23.69
CA ILE A 318 -21.94 -3.04 -24.24
C ILE A 318 -20.72 -2.62 -25.09
N ASP A 319 -20.80 -1.48 -25.78
CA ASP A 319 -19.71 -1.00 -26.64
C ASP A 319 -18.45 -0.63 -25.82
N GLU A 320 -18.58 -0.41 -24.50
CA GLU A 320 -17.44 -0.15 -23.62
C GLU A 320 -16.60 -1.40 -23.36
N PHE A 321 -17.13 -2.59 -23.66
CA PHE A 321 -16.44 -3.86 -23.56
C PHE A 321 -15.74 -4.26 -24.87
N GLU A 322 -15.73 -3.39 -25.89
CA GLU A 322 -14.98 -3.64 -27.12
C GLU A 322 -13.48 -3.56 -26.88
N PHE A 323 -12.79 -4.69 -27.09
CA PHE A 323 -11.34 -4.77 -27.04
C PHE A 323 -10.73 -4.97 -28.44
N PRO A 324 -9.94 -4.01 -28.95
CA PRO A 324 -9.42 -4.07 -30.31
C PRO A 324 -8.34 -5.15 -30.46
N ALA A 325 -8.37 -5.83 -31.61
CA ALA A 325 -7.41 -6.88 -31.91
C ALA A 325 -5.98 -6.36 -32.09
N ASN A 326 -5.00 -6.93 -31.39
CA ASN A 326 -3.59 -6.69 -31.68
C ASN A 326 -2.78 -7.99 -31.85
N LYS A 327 -2.64 -8.45 -33.09
CA LYS A 327 -1.91 -9.69 -33.43
C LYS A 327 -0.50 -9.78 -32.83
N LYS A 328 0.21 -8.64 -32.72
CA LYS A 328 1.56 -8.61 -32.13
C LYS A 328 1.49 -8.84 -30.63
N LYS A 329 0.62 -8.12 -29.91
CA LYS A 329 0.43 -8.31 -28.47
C LYS A 329 -0.11 -9.71 -28.15
N THR A 330 -1.10 -10.21 -28.89
CA THR A 330 -1.62 -11.57 -28.72
C THR A 330 -0.50 -12.63 -28.89
N LYS A 331 0.40 -12.47 -29.86
CA LYS A 331 1.54 -13.39 -30.04
C LYS A 331 2.51 -13.34 -28.85
N LEU A 332 2.82 -12.14 -28.36
CA LEU A 332 3.70 -11.99 -27.19
C LEU A 332 3.04 -12.55 -25.92
N ALA A 333 1.74 -12.34 -25.76
CA ALA A 333 0.94 -12.90 -24.68
C ALA A 333 0.99 -14.44 -24.70
N GLY A 334 0.80 -15.05 -25.86
CA GLY A 334 0.91 -16.51 -26.03
C GLY A 334 2.33 -17.05 -25.80
N ALA A 335 3.36 -16.27 -26.13
CA ALA A 335 4.75 -16.64 -25.81
C ALA A 335 5.00 -16.57 -24.30
N ALA A 336 4.55 -15.52 -23.62
CA ALA A 336 4.65 -15.39 -22.17
C ALA A 336 3.90 -16.53 -21.45
N PHE A 337 2.70 -16.90 -21.93
CA PHE A 337 1.97 -18.09 -21.49
C PHE A 337 2.84 -19.36 -21.61
N HIS A 338 3.37 -19.62 -22.81
CA HIS A 338 4.11 -20.85 -23.09
C HIS A 338 5.40 -20.99 -22.27
N TYR A 339 6.10 -19.87 -22.05
CA TYR A 339 7.34 -19.83 -21.28
C TYR A 339 7.15 -19.55 -19.78
N GLN A 340 5.89 -19.46 -19.32
CA GLN A 340 5.55 -19.18 -17.92
C GLN A 340 6.23 -17.89 -17.39
N VAL A 341 6.26 -16.86 -18.25
CA VAL A 341 6.85 -15.56 -17.90
C VAL A 341 5.83 -14.76 -17.10
N LEU A 342 6.18 -14.49 -15.85
CA LEU A 342 5.44 -13.61 -14.95
C LEU A 342 5.90 -12.16 -15.13
N HIS A 343 4.96 -11.24 -15.08
CA HIS A 343 5.15 -9.81 -14.92
C HIS A 343 5.14 -9.41 -13.45
N TYR A 344 4.23 -9.98 -12.64
CA TYR A 344 4.17 -9.73 -11.21
C TYR A 344 4.88 -10.83 -10.42
N HIS A 345 5.54 -10.43 -9.34
CA HIS A 345 6.27 -11.37 -8.49
C HIS A 345 5.93 -11.14 -7.02
N ASP A 346 5.34 -12.18 -6.44
CA ASP A 346 5.08 -12.27 -5.01
C ASP A 346 6.37 -12.44 -4.20
N ILE A 347 6.28 -12.18 -2.90
CA ILE A 347 7.39 -12.29 -1.97
C ILE A 347 7.65 -13.75 -1.58
N LEU A 348 8.92 -14.16 -1.64
CA LEU A 348 9.40 -15.46 -1.14
C LEU A 348 9.95 -15.28 0.28
N LEU A 349 9.09 -15.40 1.29
CA LEU A 349 9.43 -15.12 2.68
C LEU A 349 9.93 -16.37 3.42
N ARG A 350 11.08 -16.25 4.07
CA ARG A 350 11.53 -17.15 5.13
C ARG A 350 11.20 -16.55 6.49
N LYS A 351 10.28 -17.19 7.21
CA LYS A 351 9.85 -16.82 8.56
C LYS A 351 10.93 -17.13 9.59
N LYS A 352 10.81 -16.51 10.77
CA LYS A 352 11.80 -16.64 11.86
C LYS A 352 11.91 -18.07 12.41
N ASP A 353 10.85 -18.85 12.32
CA ASP A 353 10.81 -20.26 12.71
C ASP A 353 11.38 -21.22 11.65
N GLY A 354 11.84 -20.68 10.51
CA GLY A 354 12.33 -21.44 9.38
C GLY A 354 11.26 -21.85 8.37
N GLY A 355 9.98 -21.52 8.62
CA GLY A 355 8.90 -21.72 7.66
C GLY A 355 9.10 -20.88 6.40
N GLU A 356 8.69 -21.41 5.25
CA GLU A 356 8.78 -20.74 3.95
C GLU A 356 7.37 -20.53 3.40
N SER A 357 7.08 -19.31 2.95
CA SER A 357 5.78 -18.94 2.41
C SER A 357 5.90 -17.96 1.26
N ARG A 358 4.96 -18.06 0.31
CA ARG A 358 4.78 -17.08 -0.75
C ARG A 358 3.70 -16.11 -0.30
N GLU A 359 4.04 -14.83 -0.22
CA GLU A 359 3.17 -13.79 0.31
C GLU A 359 2.75 -12.82 -0.81
N LYS A 360 1.45 -12.49 -0.88
CA LYS A 360 0.85 -11.60 -1.91
C LYS A 360 1.21 -10.13 -1.68
N TYR A 361 2.47 -9.81 -1.86
CA TYR A 361 3.04 -8.46 -1.79
C TYR A 361 3.91 -8.23 -3.01
N ASP A 362 3.93 -6.99 -3.51
CA ASP A 362 4.84 -6.58 -4.57
C ASP A 362 6.28 -6.49 -4.07
N TRP A 363 7.18 -7.23 -4.70
CA TRP A 363 8.57 -7.32 -4.26
C TRP A 363 9.34 -6.00 -4.25
N ARG A 364 8.95 -5.02 -5.07
CA ARG A 364 9.63 -3.72 -5.15
C ARG A 364 9.35 -2.87 -3.92
N PHE A 365 8.14 -3.01 -3.37
CA PHE A 365 7.59 -2.13 -2.33
C PHE A 365 7.38 -2.85 -0.99
N PHE A 366 7.67 -4.15 -0.91
CA PHE A 366 7.55 -4.92 0.32
C PHE A 366 8.38 -4.33 1.46
N SER A 367 7.71 -3.96 2.56
CA SER A 367 8.36 -3.43 3.75
C SER A 367 8.51 -4.49 4.85
N ASN A 368 7.40 -5.11 5.23
CA ASN A 368 7.34 -6.22 6.17
C ASN A 368 5.98 -6.92 6.03
N LEU A 369 5.87 -8.15 6.54
CA LEU A 369 4.58 -8.82 6.68
C LEU A 369 3.74 -8.10 7.75
N ILE A 370 2.48 -7.81 7.43
CA ILE A 370 1.53 -7.20 8.37
C ILE A 370 0.74 -8.34 9.02
N GLU A 371 1.19 -8.77 10.20
CA GLU A 371 0.59 -9.89 10.94
C GLU A 371 -0.64 -9.48 11.77
N ASP A 372 -0.69 -8.22 12.24
CA ASP A 372 -1.81 -7.71 13.01
C ASP A 372 -3.01 -7.42 12.10
N GLU A 373 -4.17 -7.99 12.43
CA GLU A 373 -5.38 -7.89 11.61
C GLU A 373 -5.89 -6.44 11.52
N ALA A 374 -5.80 -5.65 12.60
CA ALA A 374 -6.23 -4.25 12.60
C ALA A 374 -5.29 -3.36 11.77
N GLU A 375 -3.98 -3.62 11.81
CA GLU A 375 -3.01 -2.98 10.92
C GLU A 375 -3.24 -3.35 9.45
N LYS A 376 -3.53 -4.63 9.15
CA LYS A 376 -3.84 -5.11 7.80
C LYS A 376 -5.14 -4.47 7.29
N ARG A 377 -6.17 -4.38 8.15
CA ARG A 377 -7.44 -3.69 7.88
C ARG A 377 -7.23 -2.23 7.51
N SER A 378 -6.49 -1.47 8.32
CA SER A 378 -6.14 -0.08 8.02
C SER A 378 -5.46 0.06 6.67
N THR A 379 -4.57 -0.86 6.31
CA THR A 379 -3.85 -0.79 5.03
C THR A 379 -4.77 -1.07 3.84
N TRP A 380 -5.64 -2.09 3.94
CA TRP A 380 -6.65 -2.37 2.92
C TRP A 380 -7.63 -1.21 2.74
N HIS A 381 -8.06 -0.60 3.83
CA HIS A 381 -8.94 0.55 3.81
C HIS A 381 -8.35 1.71 2.99
N GLN A 382 -7.08 2.04 3.20
CA GLN A 382 -6.38 3.07 2.43
C GLN A 382 -6.28 2.70 0.94
N LEU A 383 -5.94 1.46 0.62
CA LEU A 383 -5.86 0.96 -0.76
C LEU A 383 -7.20 1.06 -1.49
N ILE A 384 -8.28 0.58 -0.87
CA ILE A 384 -9.65 0.58 -1.42
C ILE A 384 -10.12 2.01 -1.65
N ARG A 385 -10.01 2.87 -0.62
CA ARG A 385 -10.42 4.28 -0.74
C ARG A 385 -9.57 5.04 -1.74
N GLY A 386 -8.28 4.74 -1.86
CA GLY A 386 -7.39 5.31 -2.85
C GLY A 386 -7.78 4.94 -4.28
N TRP A 387 -8.09 3.66 -4.54
CA TRP A 387 -8.55 3.20 -5.85
C TRP A 387 -9.89 3.82 -6.23
N LEU A 388 -10.88 3.77 -5.32
CA LEU A 388 -12.22 4.31 -5.57
C LEU A 388 -12.19 5.82 -5.86
N GLN A 389 -11.36 6.58 -5.13
CA GLN A 389 -11.17 8.02 -5.41
C GLN A 389 -10.49 8.24 -6.75
N PHE A 390 -9.41 7.52 -7.02
CA PHE A 390 -8.68 7.63 -8.27
C PHE A 390 -9.59 7.35 -9.46
N SER A 391 -10.36 6.27 -9.41
CA SER A 391 -11.27 5.91 -10.48
C SER A 391 -12.36 6.96 -10.66
N SER A 392 -12.92 7.51 -9.58
CA SER A 392 -13.91 8.59 -9.64
C SER A 392 -13.32 9.86 -10.29
N ASN A 393 -12.16 10.31 -9.82
CA ASN A 393 -11.55 11.57 -10.26
C ASN A 393 -11.01 11.50 -11.70
N MET A 394 -10.69 10.30 -12.18
CA MET A 394 -10.23 10.06 -13.56
C MET A 394 -11.36 9.61 -14.51
N ASP A 395 -12.60 9.54 -14.02
CA ASP A 395 -13.76 9.06 -14.79
C ASP A 395 -13.52 7.66 -15.37
N ILE A 396 -13.09 6.74 -14.52
CA ILE A 396 -12.87 5.31 -14.81
C ILE A 396 -14.01 4.53 -14.20
N THR A 397 -14.80 3.85 -15.03
CA THR A 397 -15.88 2.98 -14.58
C THR A 397 -15.30 1.71 -13.99
N THR A 398 -15.57 1.48 -12.71
CA THR A 398 -15.16 0.28 -11.99
C THR A 398 -16.24 -0.17 -11.02
N TRP A 399 -16.27 -1.46 -10.69
CA TRP A 399 -17.17 -2.03 -9.69
C TRP A 399 -16.47 -3.10 -8.85
N LEU A 400 -17.06 -3.38 -7.68
CA LEU A 400 -16.59 -4.41 -6.76
C LEU A 400 -16.79 -5.79 -7.39
N ALA A 401 -15.78 -6.65 -7.25
CA ALA A 401 -15.83 -8.04 -7.70
C ALA A 401 -15.32 -8.99 -6.61
N GLN A 402 -15.70 -10.27 -6.71
CA GLN A 402 -15.20 -11.34 -5.86
C GLN A 402 -15.26 -10.99 -4.35
N GLU A 403 -14.13 -11.01 -3.64
CA GLU A 403 -14.02 -10.76 -2.19
C GLU A 403 -14.50 -9.36 -1.79
N ALA A 404 -14.29 -8.35 -2.65
CA ALA A 404 -14.76 -6.99 -2.39
C ALA A 404 -16.29 -6.93 -2.44
N LEU A 405 -16.89 -7.59 -3.43
CA LEU A 405 -18.34 -7.68 -3.58
C LEU A 405 -18.98 -8.49 -2.43
N LEU A 406 -18.34 -9.59 -2.02
CA LEU A 406 -18.79 -10.40 -0.90
C LEU A 406 -18.77 -9.61 0.42
N GLY A 407 -17.66 -8.93 0.73
CA GLY A 407 -17.54 -8.11 1.93
C GLY A 407 -18.58 -6.99 1.96
N TRP A 408 -18.70 -6.26 0.85
CA TRP A 408 -19.73 -5.23 0.69
C TRP A 408 -21.13 -5.78 0.98
N HIS A 409 -21.51 -6.90 0.37
CA HIS A 409 -22.84 -7.47 0.54
C HIS A 409 -23.13 -7.87 2.00
N ARG A 410 -22.10 -8.25 2.76
CA ARG A 410 -22.25 -8.66 4.16
C ARG A 410 -22.47 -7.48 5.10
N ASN A 411 -21.64 -6.44 5.02
CA ASN A 411 -21.74 -5.29 5.92
C ASN A 411 -21.08 -4.00 5.41
N GLY A 412 -20.80 -3.89 4.11
CA GLY A 412 -20.19 -2.70 3.51
C GLY A 412 -18.67 -2.57 3.75
N LEU A 413 -18.04 -3.59 4.34
CA LEU A 413 -16.62 -3.63 4.67
C LEU A 413 -15.95 -4.84 4.03
N LEU A 414 -14.64 -4.78 3.82
CA LEU A 414 -13.87 -5.97 3.45
C LEU A 414 -13.95 -7.01 4.59
N SER A 415 -13.93 -8.31 4.30
CA SER A 415 -13.95 -9.32 5.37
C SER A 415 -12.60 -9.41 6.10
N PRO A 416 -12.54 -9.79 7.39
CA PRO A 416 -11.29 -9.76 8.19
C PRO A 416 -10.16 -10.66 7.69
N TRP A 417 -10.51 -11.77 7.06
CA TRP A 417 -9.56 -12.78 6.60
C TRP A 417 -9.01 -12.53 5.19
N GLU A 418 -9.43 -11.44 4.53
CA GLU A 418 -9.10 -11.26 3.12
C GLU A 418 -7.61 -11.02 2.88
N GLU A 419 -7.10 -11.69 1.84
CA GLU A 419 -5.71 -11.58 1.37
C GLU A 419 -5.60 -10.94 -0.01
N SER A 420 -6.72 -10.72 -0.69
CA SER A 420 -6.82 -10.04 -1.97
C SER A 420 -8.12 -9.25 -2.06
N VAL A 421 -8.11 -8.20 -2.87
CA VAL A 421 -9.26 -7.34 -3.14
C VAL A 421 -9.34 -7.16 -4.64
N HIS A 422 -10.51 -7.40 -5.22
CA HIS A 422 -10.70 -7.40 -6.66
C HIS A 422 -11.71 -6.35 -7.11
N PHE A 423 -11.38 -5.72 -8.23
CA PHE A 423 -12.24 -4.83 -8.98
C PHE A 423 -12.25 -5.24 -10.43
N GLU A 424 -13.33 -4.89 -11.12
CA GLU A 424 -13.45 -5.07 -12.56
C GLU A 424 -13.69 -3.72 -13.24
N VAL A 425 -13.29 -3.64 -14.50
CA VAL A 425 -13.45 -2.46 -15.38
C VAL A 425 -13.84 -2.92 -16.80
N PRO A 426 -14.57 -2.10 -17.58
CA PRO A 426 -14.82 -2.42 -18.98
C PRO A 426 -13.54 -2.24 -19.82
N ALA A 427 -13.47 -2.91 -20.98
CA ALA A 427 -12.32 -2.89 -21.86
C ALA A 427 -11.80 -1.49 -22.19
N ARG A 428 -12.72 -0.56 -22.46
CA ARG A 428 -12.43 0.85 -22.75
C ARG A 428 -11.62 1.51 -21.65
N ASP A 429 -11.99 1.30 -20.39
CA ASP A 429 -11.30 1.88 -19.25
C ASP A 429 -10.01 1.15 -18.94
N MET A 430 -9.95 -0.17 -19.12
CA MET A 430 -8.68 -0.90 -19.04
C MET A 430 -7.65 -0.39 -20.06
N ILE A 431 -8.09 -0.06 -21.28
CA ILE A 431 -7.24 0.57 -22.31
C ILE A 431 -6.78 1.97 -21.84
N ARG A 432 -7.68 2.80 -21.31
CA ARG A 432 -7.32 4.12 -20.75
C ARG A 432 -6.29 4.01 -19.63
N LEU A 433 -6.48 3.06 -18.71
CA LEU A 433 -5.54 2.75 -17.64
C LEU A 433 -4.16 2.37 -18.21
N ALA A 434 -4.12 1.47 -19.19
CA ALA A 434 -2.88 1.03 -19.83
C ALA A 434 -2.15 2.13 -20.60
N GLU A 435 -2.86 2.96 -21.36
CA GLU A 435 -2.28 3.95 -22.27
C GLU A 435 -1.96 5.28 -21.58
N SER A 436 -2.82 5.70 -20.65
CA SER A 436 -2.72 7.03 -20.04
C SER A 436 -2.17 7.01 -18.62
N PHE A 437 -2.32 5.93 -17.87
CA PHE A 437 -2.03 5.91 -16.43
C PHE A 437 -0.99 4.86 -16.00
N ASN A 438 -0.64 3.89 -16.85
CA ASN A 438 0.37 2.89 -16.51
C ASN A 438 1.71 3.53 -16.08
N GLY A 439 2.22 3.09 -14.94
CA GLY A 439 3.44 3.61 -14.33
C GLY A 439 3.27 4.97 -13.64
N SER A 440 2.04 5.38 -13.31
CA SER A 440 1.80 6.59 -12.52
C SER A 440 1.87 6.31 -11.02
N LEU A 441 2.25 7.31 -10.25
CA LEU A 441 2.00 7.35 -8.81
C LEU A 441 0.73 8.15 -8.54
N VAL A 442 -0.18 7.56 -7.77
CA VAL A 442 -1.40 8.18 -7.27
C VAL A 442 -1.18 8.50 -5.80
N ILE A 443 -1.21 9.79 -5.46
CA ILE A 443 -1.02 10.30 -4.11
C ILE A 443 -2.40 10.54 -3.52
N GLN A 444 -2.71 9.84 -2.43
CA GLN A 444 -3.99 9.92 -1.73
C GLN A 444 -4.27 11.35 -1.24
N ASP A 445 -5.54 11.70 -1.16
CA ASP A 445 -5.96 12.95 -0.51
C ASP A 445 -5.45 12.96 0.95
N PRO A 446 -4.70 14.00 1.38
CA PRO A 446 -4.22 14.13 2.74
C PRO A 446 -5.31 14.06 3.82
N ARG A 447 -6.58 14.34 3.48
CA ARG A 447 -7.75 14.20 4.37
C ARG A 447 -8.18 12.74 4.56
N ASP A 448 -7.88 11.88 3.59
CA ASP A 448 -8.04 10.43 3.64
C ASP A 448 -6.72 9.72 4.02
N GLY A 449 -5.65 10.45 4.37
CA GLY A 449 -4.40 9.91 4.90
C GLY A 449 -3.19 10.05 3.97
N THR A 450 -2.24 9.11 4.05
CA THR A 450 -0.90 9.23 3.45
C THR A 450 -0.57 8.14 2.42
N GLY A 451 -1.58 7.48 1.89
CA GLY A 451 -1.44 6.47 0.84
C GLY A 451 -0.74 7.02 -0.40
N VAL A 452 0.16 6.22 -0.95
CA VAL A 452 0.79 6.49 -2.25
C VAL A 452 0.81 5.18 -3.02
N PHE A 453 0.22 5.19 -4.20
CA PHE A 453 -0.10 3.97 -4.93
C PHE A 453 0.54 3.97 -6.31
N TYR A 454 1.24 2.89 -6.65
CA TYR A 454 1.80 2.67 -7.97
C TYR A 454 0.83 1.85 -8.83
N LEU A 455 0.52 2.36 -10.01
CA LEU A 455 -0.36 1.71 -10.97
C LEU A 455 0.48 0.94 -12.00
N ASP A 456 0.43 -0.39 -11.93
CA ASP A 456 1.23 -1.28 -12.77
C ASP A 456 0.34 -2.18 -13.65
N VAL A 457 0.31 -1.87 -14.95
CA VAL A 457 -0.48 -2.62 -15.94
C VAL A 457 0.36 -3.71 -16.59
N ASN A 458 -0.17 -4.93 -16.59
CA ASN A 458 0.43 -6.07 -17.25
C ASN A 458 0.60 -5.78 -18.77
N PRO A 459 1.78 -5.98 -19.37
CA PRO A 459 2.02 -5.71 -20.78
C PRO A 459 1.09 -6.44 -21.76
N TYR A 460 0.45 -7.52 -21.32
CA TYR A 460 -0.47 -8.33 -22.11
C TYR A 460 -1.91 -8.33 -21.57
N TYR A 461 -2.30 -7.26 -20.86
CA TYR A 461 -3.65 -7.08 -20.33
C TYR A 461 -4.73 -7.44 -21.36
N MET A 462 -5.72 -8.22 -20.94
CA MET A 462 -6.88 -8.71 -21.71
C MET A 462 -6.58 -9.55 -22.97
N GLU A 463 -5.41 -9.44 -23.58
CA GLU A 463 -5.02 -10.19 -24.79
C GLU A 463 -5.06 -11.70 -24.56
N ARG A 464 -4.71 -12.14 -23.35
CA ARG A 464 -4.76 -13.55 -22.94
C ARG A 464 -6.19 -14.07 -22.77
N ALA A 465 -7.10 -13.20 -22.34
CA ALA A 465 -8.50 -13.53 -22.11
C ALA A 465 -9.30 -13.70 -23.41
N ARG A 466 -8.78 -13.20 -24.54
CA ARG A 466 -9.56 -13.01 -25.77
C ARG A 466 -10.00 -14.31 -26.43
N ASN A 467 -9.16 -15.33 -26.31
CA ASN A 467 -9.41 -16.65 -26.89
C ASN A 467 -9.35 -17.73 -25.80
N ASN A 468 -9.63 -17.36 -24.56
CA ASN A 468 -9.50 -18.23 -23.41
C ASN A 468 -10.73 -18.09 -22.49
N ASN A 469 -11.19 -19.20 -21.95
CA ASN A 469 -12.35 -19.28 -21.06
C ASN A 469 -11.99 -19.39 -19.57
N GLY A 470 -10.73 -19.13 -19.18
CA GLY A 470 -10.33 -19.04 -17.77
C GLY A 470 -8.90 -19.47 -17.46
N ASP A 471 -8.21 -20.06 -18.44
CA ASP A 471 -6.84 -20.53 -18.33
C ASP A 471 -5.82 -19.51 -18.88
N ALA A 472 -6.02 -18.20 -18.69
CA ALA A 472 -5.12 -17.17 -19.23
C ALA A 472 -3.71 -17.12 -18.57
N SER A 473 -3.31 -18.18 -17.86
CA SER A 473 -2.08 -18.43 -17.08
C SER A 473 -0.77 -17.99 -17.78
N PRO A 474 0.37 -17.72 -17.11
CA PRO A 474 0.63 -17.84 -15.69
C PRO A 474 0.02 -16.70 -14.84
N GLU A 475 -0.50 -15.63 -15.46
CA GLU A 475 -1.11 -14.50 -14.75
C GLU A 475 -2.34 -13.97 -15.49
N SER A 476 -3.49 -14.03 -14.85
CA SER A 476 -4.75 -13.52 -15.38
C SER A 476 -5.00 -12.05 -15.06
N ILE A 477 -4.27 -11.48 -14.10
CA ILE A 477 -4.44 -10.10 -13.61
C ILE A 477 -3.94 -9.10 -14.66
N ASP A 478 -4.74 -8.06 -14.89
CA ASP A 478 -4.45 -7.01 -15.87
C ASP A 478 -3.75 -5.80 -15.26
N LEU A 479 -4.07 -5.45 -14.01
CA LEU A 479 -3.49 -4.31 -13.30
C LEU A 479 -3.37 -4.60 -11.80
N LYS A 480 -2.25 -4.19 -11.21
CA LYS A 480 -2.08 -4.08 -9.76
C LYS A 480 -2.02 -2.60 -9.36
N PHE A 481 -2.80 -2.24 -8.35
CA PHE A 481 -2.74 -0.93 -7.69
C PHE A 481 -2.08 -1.11 -6.32
N ILE A 482 -0.83 -0.67 -6.20
CA ILE A 482 0.11 -1.14 -5.17
C ILE A 482 0.45 -0.02 -4.19
N ASP A 483 0.26 -0.23 -2.89
CA ASP A 483 0.73 0.71 -1.86
C ASP A 483 2.26 0.62 -1.74
N ILE A 484 2.95 1.70 -2.10
CA ILE A 484 4.42 1.72 -2.14
C ILE A 484 5.05 1.65 -0.74
N ARG A 485 4.26 1.87 0.32
CA ARG A 485 4.72 1.89 1.72
C ARG A 485 4.76 0.49 2.33
N THR A 486 3.96 -0.43 1.80
CA THR A 486 3.78 -1.77 2.38
C THR A 486 4.07 -2.89 1.37
N GLY A 487 3.77 -2.67 0.10
CA GLY A 487 3.77 -3.67 -0.97
C GLY A 487 2.44 -4.40 -1.14
N LEU A 488 1.42 -4.15 -0.30
CA LEU A 488 0.08 -4.67 -0.54
C LEU A 488 -0.51 -4.05 -1.81
N TYR A 489 -1.36 -4.80 -2.50
CA TYR A 489 -1.99 -4.35 -3.73
C TYR A 489 -3.40 -4.90 -3.86
N LEU A 490 -4.25 -4.17 -4.58
CA LEU A 490 -5.51 -4.72 -5.11
C LEU A 490 -5.36 -5.05 -6.59
N GLU A 491 -6.19 -5.96 -7.05
CA GLU A 491 -6.15 -6.51 -8.40
C GLU A 491 -7.33 -5.97 -9.21
N VAL A 492 -7.05 -5.48 -10.42
CA VAL A 492 -8.07 -4.97 -11.33
C VAL A 492 -8.03 -5.79 -12.62
N THR A 493 -9.19 -6.28 -13.02
CA THR A 493 -9.35 -7.14 -14.20
C THR A 493 -10.25 -6.47 -15.24
N GLY A 494 -9.83 -6.50 -16.50
CA GLY A 494 -10.62 -6.00 -17.61
C GLY A 494 -11.62 -7.04 -18.12
N LEU A 495 -12.86 -6.60 -18.35
CA LEU A 495 -13.86 -7.40 -19.06
C LEU A 495 -13.98 -6.96 -20.52
N MET A 496 -14.22 -7.90 -21.42
CA MET A 496 -14.50 -7.62 -22.82
C MET A 496 -15.60 -8.51 -23.38
N ILE A 497 -16.15 -8.12 -24.52
CA ILE A 497 -17.07 -8.95 -25.31
C ILE A 497 -16.40 -10.29 -25.65
N SER A 498 -17.10 -11.38 -25.33
CA SER A 498 -16.60 -12.72 -25.55
C SER A 498 -16.51 -13.08 -27.03
N SER A 499 -15.43 -13.76 -27.39
CA SER A 499 -15.19 -14.22 -28.76
C SER A 499 -16.19 -15.31 -29.19
N TYR A 500 -16.51 -15.34 -30.48
CA TYR A 500 -17.41 -16.34 -31.06
C TYR A 500 -16.94 -17.77 -30.80
N GLY A 501 -17.87 -18.64 -30.33
CA GLY A 501 -17.60 -20.06 -30.15
C GLY A 501 -16.75 -20.40 -28.94
N LEU A 502 -16.45 -19.43 -28.07
CA LEU A 502 -15.76 -19.69 -26.82
C LEU A 502 -16.66 -20.55 -25.90
N PRO A 503 -16.16 -21.66 -25.32
CA PRO A 503 -16.92 -22.46 -24.37
C PRO A 503 -17.17 -21.69 -23.08
N ILE A 504 -18.41 -21.72 -22.58
CA ILE A 504 -18.77 -21.06 -21.33
C ILE A 504 -18.49 -22.02 -20.16
N PRO A 505 -17.77 -21.57 -19.11
CA PRO A 505 -17.54 -22.37 -17.90
C PRO A 505 -18.83 -22.85 -17.23
N GLU A 506 -18.78 -24.02 -16.58
CA GLU A 506 -19.97 -24.67 -16.01
C GLU A 506 -20.67 -23.84 -14.93
N ASN A 507 -19.90 -23.16 -14.07
CA ASN A 507 -20.42 -22.25 -13.04
C ASN A 507 -21.17 -21.05 -13.64
N ALA A 508 -20.60 -20.41 -14.67
CA ALA A 508 -21.28 -19.35 -15.40
C ALA A 508 -22.55 -19.87 -16.09
N MET A 509 -22.52 -21.12 -16.58
CA MET A 509 -23.71 -21.75 -17.15
C MET A 509 -24.81 -21.99 -16.13
N GLU A 510 -24.51 -22.47 -14.92
CA GLU A 510 -25.49 -22.63 -13.85
C GLU A 510 -26.17 -21.29 -13.54
N MET A 511 -25.38 -20.21 -13.46
CA MET A 511 -25.89 -18.85 -13.26
C MET A 511 -26.85 -18.41 -14.37
N PHE A 512 -26.49 -18.59 -15.64
CA PHE A 512 -27.35 -18.21 -16.78
C PHE A 512 -28.63 -19.06 -16.88
N ILE A 513 -28.58 -20.33 -16.49
CA ILE A 513 -29.78 -21.19 -16.48
C ILE A 513 -30.78 -20.71 -15.41
N ASN A 514 -30.28 -20.28 -14.26
CA ASN A 514 -31.11 -19.75 -13.18
C ASN A 514 -31.74 -18.39 -13.55
N GLU A 515 -31.13 -17.64 -14.47
CA GLU A 515 -31.64 -16.40 -15.05
C GLU A 515 -32.17 -16.65 -16.46
N GLY A 516 -33.37 -17.25 -16.58
CA GLY A 516 -33.90 -17.78 -17.84
C GLY A 516 -33.96 -16.83 -19.04
N ASP A 517 -33.95 -15.51 -18.83
CA ASP A 517 -33.85 -14.48 -19.87
C ASP A 517 -32.47 -14.45 -20.55
N VAL A 518 -31.42 -14.87 -19.86
CA VAL A 518 -30.03 -14.92 -20.36
C VAL A 518 -29.78 -16.15 -21.24
N LEU A 519 -30.48 -17.27 -20.98
CA LEU A 519 -30.30 -18.52 -21.71
C LEU A 519 -30.64 -18.38 -23.20
N GLU A 520 -31.58 -17.50 -23.55
CA GLU A 520 -31.97 -17.21 -24.93
C GLU A 520 -30.80 -16.65 -25.76
N ASP A 521 -29.78 -16.09 -25.12
CA ASP A 521 -28.62 -15.47 -25.78
C ASP A 521 -27.46 -16.45 -26.07
N LEU A 522 -27.64 -17.74 -25.77
CA LEU A 522 -26.65 -18.79 -25.98
C LEU A 522 -26.97 -19.67 -27.19
N LYS A 523 -25.96 -20.40 -27.70
CA LYS A 523 -26.19 -21.47 -28.70
C LYS A 523 -26.56 -22.78 -28.03
N ASP A 524 -27.19 -23.67 -28.78
CA ASP A 524 -27.55 -25.04 -28.35
C ASP A 524 -26.34 -25.85 -27.85
N ASP A 525 -25.13 -25.57 -28.37
CA ASP A 525 -23.88 -26.22 -27.99
C ASP A 525 -23.20 -25.61 -26.75
N ARG A 526 -23.87 -24.66 -26.06
CA ARG A 526 -23.37 -23.95 -24.86
C ARG A 526 -22.11 -23.13 -25.12
N THR A 527 -21.95 -22.64 -26.36
CA THR A 527 -20.89 -21.68 -26.72
C THR A 527 -21.45 -20.26 -26.90
N VAL A 528 -20.55 -19.27 -26.85
CA VAL A 528 -20.89 -17.86 -27.05
C VAL A 528 -21.38 -17.60 -28.50
N ASP A 529 -22.55 -16.99 -28.62
CA ASP A 529 -23.04 -16.36 -29.86
C ASP A 529 -22.65 -14.87 -29.92
N ALA A 530 -21.47 -14.60 -30.46
CA ALA A 530 -20.95 -13.23 -30.56
C ALA A 530 -21.81 -12.29 -31.43
N SER A 531 -22.74 -12.81 -32.25
CA SER A 531 -23.64 -11.96 -33.04
C SER A 531 -24.61 -11.16 -32.18
N LYS A 532 -24.94 -11.69 -30.99
CA LYS A 532 -25.83 -11.04 -30.02
C LYS A 532 -25.12 -9.96 -29.20
N ARG A 533 -23.78 -10.04 -29.10
CA ARG A 533 -22.92 -9.12 -28.33
C ARG A 533 -23.45 -8.89 -26.90
N LYS A 534 -23.78 -9.95 -26.15
CA LYS A 534 -24.28 -9.79 -24.77
C LYS A 534 -23.46 -10.48 -23.69
N ILE A 535 -22.56 -11.36 -24.08
CA ILE A 535 -21.69 -12.08 -23.15
C ILE A 535 -20.33 -11.38 -23.11
N ILE A 536 -19.86 -11.13 -21.90
CA ILE A 536 -18.55 -10.55 -21.61
C ILE A 536 -17.76 -11.50 -20.71
N ASN A 537 -16.44 -11.50 -20.84
CA ASN A 537 -15.57 -12.34 -20.01
C ASN A 537 -14.27 -11.66 -19.59
N SER A 538 -13.70 -12.19 -18.52
CA SER A 538 -12.38 -11.84 -17.98
C SER A 538 -11.31 -12.85 -18.39
N GLY A 539 -10.04 -12.53 -18.11
CA GLY A 539 -8.93 -13.49 -18.18
C GLY A 539 -8.91 -14.53 -17.06
N THR A 540 -9.62 -14.27 -15.96
CA THR A 540 -9.79 -15.19 -14.83
C THR A 540 -10.88 -16.23 -15.04
N GLY A 541 -11.60 -16.18 -16.17
CA GLY A 541 -12.65 -17.16 -16.50
C GLY A 541 -14.03 -16.81 -15.95
N PHE A 542 -14.25 -15.57 -15.53
CA PHE A 542 -15.59 -15.08 -15.24
C PHE A 542 -16.28 -14.68 -16.53
N PHE A 543 -17.53 -15.12 -16.66
CA PHE A 543 -18.42 -14.81 -17.77
C PHE A 543 -19.71 -14.22 -17.21
N TYR A 544 -20.15 -13.12 -17.80
CA TYR A 544 -21.37 -12.43 -17.41
C TYR A 544 -22.19 -12.09 -18.64
N HIS A 545 -23.50 -12.02 -18.44
CA HIS A 545 -24.39 -11.33 -19.36
C HIS A 545 -24.40 -9.83 -19.04
N ILE A 546 -24.51 -8.97 -20.04
CA ILE A 546 -24.47 -7.51 -19.85
C ILE A 546 -25.50 -7.00 -18.84
N ASP A 547 -26.72 -7.56 -18.84
CA ASP A 547 -27.80 -7.16 -17.92
C ASP A 547 -27.54 -7.56 -16.44
N GLN A 548 -26.56 -8.43 -16.19
CA GLN A 548 -26.10 -8.74 -14.84
C GLN A 548 -25.17 -7.67 -14.29
N ILE A 549 -24.43 -6.99 -15.17
CA ILE A 549 -23.53 -5.89 -14.82
C ILE A 549 -24.28 -4.56 -14.87
N SER A 550 -24.92 -4.25 -15.99
CA SER A 550 -25.49 -2.94 -16.30
C SER A 550 -26.99 -2.85 -16.02
N PRO A 551 -27.50 -1.69 -15.55
CA PRO A 551 -26.74 -0.59 -14.99
C PRO A 551 -26.13 -0.99 -13.65
N LEU A 552 -24.91 -0.53 -13.39
CA LEU A 552 -24.29 -0.69 -12.07
C LEU A 552 -25.11 0.06 -11.02
N ARG A 553 -25.19 -0.47 -9.80
CA ARG A 553 -25.83 0.20 -8.66
C ARG A 553 -24.78 0.98 -7.87
N ARG A 554 -25.10 2.23 -7.53
CA ARG A 554 -24.25 3.09 -6.69
C ARG A 554 -24.44 2.73 -5.22
N THR A 555 -23.35 2.66 -4.47
CA THR A 555 -23.34 2.27 -3.05
C THR A 555 -22.15 2.89 -2.31
N LEU A 556 -21.98 2.58 -1.02
CA LEU A 556 -20.75 2.81 -0.25
C LEU A 556 -20.04 1.50 0.06
N PHE A 557 -18.72 1.49 -0.10
CA PHE A 557 -17.83 0.41 0.35
C PHE A 557 -16.66 1.03 1.10
N GLU A 558 -16.35 0.53 2.30
CA GLU A 558 -15.33 1.14 3.17
C GLU A 558 -15.61 2.65 3.40
N GLY A 559 -16.89 3.01 3.46
CA GLY A 559 -17.36 4.38 3.63
C GLY A 559 -17.12 5.31 2.43
N ARG A 560 -16.75 4.78 1.25
CA ARG A 560 -16.52 5.57 0.03
C ARG A 560 -17.45 5.16 -1.10
N LEU A 561 -17.81 6.07 -2.00
CA LEU A 561 -18.66 5.74 -3.13
C LEU A 561 -18.04 4.64 -4.00
N ALA A 562 -18.85 3.63 -4.30
CA ALA A 562 -18.49 2.48 -5.10
C ALA A 562 -19.65 2.09 -6.03
N ASN A 563 -19.39 1.15 -6.94
CA ASN A 563 -20.41 0.55 -7.78
C ASN A 563 -20.41 -0.97 -7.60
N VAL A 564 -21.58 -1.59 -7.75
CA VAL A 564 -21.75 -3.04 -7.77
C VAL A 564 -22.56 -3.47 -8.99
N PRO A 565 -22.39 -4.71 -9.49
CA PRO A 565 -23.20 -5.25 -10.58
C PRO A 565 -24.71 -5.18 -10.29
N ASN A 566 -25.53 -4.99 -11.33
CA ASN A 566 -26.98 -4.92 -11.24
C ASN A 566 -27.61 -6.16 -10.56
N ARG A 567 -27.17 -7.35 -10.97
CA ARG A 567 -27.64 -8.67 -10.46
C ARG A 567 -26.56 -9.31 -9.58
N PHE A 568 -25.96 -8.55 -8.66
CA PHE A 568 -24.86 -9.03 -7.81
C PHE A 568 -25.17 -10.33 -7.02
N ILE A 569 -26.44 -10.59 -6.66
CA ILE A 569 -26.82 -11.79 -5.88
C ILE A 569 -26.51 -13.07 -6.66
N SER A 570 -26.80 -13.12 -7.96
CA SER A 570 -26.54 -14.32 -8.77
C SER A 570 -25.05 -14.53 -9.01
N ILE A 571 -24.30 -13.43 -9.21
CA ILE A 571 -22.85 -13.45 -9.30
C ILE A 571 -22.26 -13.98 -7.99
N LEU A 572 -22.71 -13.49 -6.84
CA LEU A 572 -22.26 -13.99 -5.54
C LEU A 572 -22.66 -15.46 -5.35
N ASP A 573 -23.89 -15.87 -5.65
CA ASP A 573 -24.35 -17.26 -5.46
C ASP A 573 -23.52 -18.24 -6.31
N MET A 574 -23.06 -17.80 -7.49
CA MET A 574 -22.12 -18.57 -8.31
C MET A 574 -20.75 -18.74 -7.65
N LEU A 575 -20.20 -17.68 -7.03
CA LEU A 575 -18.83 -17.67 -6.49
C LEU A 575 -18.74 -18.18 -5.04
N TYR A 576 -19.78 -17.93 -4.25
CA TYR A 576 -19.75 -18.01 -2.79
C TYR A 576 -21.07 -18.52 -2.19
N LYS A 577 -21.78 -19.42 -2.89
CA LYS A 577 -23.08 -20.02 -2.50
C LYS A 577 -23.22 -20.33 -1.00
N ASP A 578 -22.18 -20.94 -0.44
CA ASP A 578 -22.16 -21.39 0.96
C ASP A 578 -21.86 -20.25 1.96
N ILE A 579 -21.20 -19.18 1.51
CA ILE A 579 -20.71 -18.10 2.39
C ILE A 579 -21.74 -16.98 2.54
N ILE A 580 -22.55 -16.70 1.51
CA ILE A 580 -23.54 -15.60 1.55
C ILE A 580 -24.53 -15.78 2.70
N LYS A 581 -24.89 -17.03 3.02
CA LYS A 581 -25.92 -17.38 4.00
C LYS A 581 -25.36 -17.83 5.34
N THR A 582 -24.05 -18.06 5.45
CA THR A 582 -23.46 -18.50 6.71
C THR A 582 -23.36 -17.37 7.73
N LYS A 583 -23.42 -17.74 9.00
CA LYS A 583 -23.05 -16.88 10.13
C LYS A 583 -21.67 -17.20 10.66
N GLU A 584 -21.00 -18.23 10.17
CA GLU A 584 -19.64 -18.60 10.58
C GLU A 584 -18.78 -18.93 9.35
N PHE A 585 -17.61 -18.30 9.27
CA PHE A 585 -16.66 -18.53 8.19
C PHE A 585 -15.24 -18.14 8.63
N TYR A 586 -14.23 -18.90 8.19
CA TYR A 586 -12.81 -18.64 8.45
C TYR A 586 -12.47 -18.26 9.90
N GLY A 587 -13.01 -19.01 10.88
CA GLY A 587 -12.76 -18.76 12.31
C GLY A 587 -13.45 -17.52 12.88
N HIS A 588 -14.39 -16.93 12.14
CA HIS A 588 -15.20 -15.80 12.56
C HIS A 588 -16.69 -16.17 12.59
N LYS A 589 -17.45 -15.44 13.39
CA LYS A 589 -18.91 -15.44 13.41
C LYS A 589 -19.48 -14.03 13.23
N TYR A 590 -20.58 -13.93 12.51
CA TYR A 590 -21.27 -12.67 12.29
C TYR A 590 -22.20 -12.37 13.47
N VAL A 591 -21.99 -11.20 14.10
CA VAL A 591 -22.74 -10.76 15.28
C VAL A 591 -23.72 -9.66 14.88
N ASP A 592 -25.01 -10.00 14.79
CA ASP A 592 -26.04 -9.17 14.17
C ASP A 592 -26.17 -7.76 14.78
N HIS A 593 -26.13 -7.62 16.12
CA HIS A 593 -26.27 -6.32 16.77
C HIS A 593 -25.04 -5.42 16.59
N LEU A 594 -23.89 -6.00 16.30
CA LEU A 594 -22.67 -5.28 15.95
C LEU A 594 -22.58 -5.01 14.44
N ARG A 595 -23.24 -5.82 13.60
CA ARG A 595 -23.08 -5.83 12.14
C ARG A 595 -21.63 -6.10 11.72
N LEU A 596 -20.93 -6.95 12.47
CA LEU A 596 -19.52 -7.24 12.30
C LEU A 596 -19.25 -8.74 12.34
N TRP A 597 -18.18 -9.12 11.65
CA TRP A 597 -17.52 -10.41 11.84
C TRP A 597 -16.57 -10.30 13.05
N VAL A 598 -16.71 -11.24 13.98
CA VAL A 598 -15.91 -11.32 15.21
C VAL A 598 -15.30 -12.72 15.29
N HIS A 599 -14.09 -12.87 15.82
CA HIS A 599 -13.49 -14.20 16.02
C HIS A 599 -14.45 -15.14 16.77
N SER A 600 -14.57 -16.38 16.31
CA SER A 600 -15.58 -17.33 16.79
C SER A 600 -15.44 -17.68 18.28
N ASP A 601 -14.23 -17.60 18.82
CA ASP A 601 -13.92 -17.84 20.23
C ASP A 601 -14.29 -16.66 21.16
N GLN A 602 -14.50 -15.47 20.59
CA GLN A 602 -14.95 -14.28 21.29
C GLN A 602 -16.49 -14.16 21.28
N CYS A 603 -17.06 -13.23 22.05
CA CYS A 603 -18.49 -12.91 22.02
C CYS A 603 -19.46 -14.08 22.24
N ASN A 604 -19.33 -14.78 23.37
CA ASN A 604 -20.18 -15.93 23.69
C ASN A 604 -21.51 -15.57 24.36
N TYR A 605 -21.55 -14.45 25.08
CA TYR A 605 -22.75 -13.98 25.77
C TYR A 605 -22.75 -12.45 25.85
N VAL A 606 -23.89 -11.86 25.54
CA VAL A 606 -24.18 -10.42 25.70
C VAL A 606 -25.60 -10.29 26.25
N PRO A 607 -25.82 -9.51 27.33
CA PRO A 607 -27.17 -9.26 27.85
C PRO A 607 -28.08 -8.58 26.81
N THR A 608 -29.38 -8.87 26.87
CA THR A 608 -30.37 -8.34 25.90
C THR A 608 -30.47 -6.83 25.95
N GLU A 609 -30.36 -6.22 27.13
CA GLU A 609 -30.36 -4.77 27.32
C GLU A 609 -29.22 -4.07 26.59
N ASP A 610 -28.04 -4.70 26.53
CA ASP A 610 -26.88 -4.19 25.80
C ASP A 610 -27.05 -4.40 24.29
N ILE A 611 -27.59 -5.53 23.86
CA ILE A 611 -27.97 -5.77 22.45
C ILE A 611 -28.95 -4.68 21.97
N ASP A 612 -29.96 -4.37 22.77
CA ASP A 612 -30.96 -3.37 22.43
C ASP A 612 -30.42 -1.93 22.45
N LEU A 613 -29.37 -1.65 23.23
CA LEU A 613 -28.65 -0.37 23.15
C LEU A 613 -28.03 -0.18 21.75
N PHE A 614 -27.41 -1.22 21.18
CA PHE A 614 -26.78 -1.15 19.87
C PHE A 614 -27.80 -0.99 18.74
N LYS A 615 -28.96 -1.65 18.84
CA LYS A 615 -30.09 -1.45 17.91
C LYS A 615 -30.61 0.00 17.91
N LYS A 616 -30.44 0.72 19.02
CA LYS A 616 -30.80 2.15 19.16
C LYS A 616 -29.66 3.10 18.75
N GLY A 617 -28.59 2.60 18.13
CA GLY A 617 -27.42 3.38 17.71
C GLY A 617 -26.41 3.68 18.84
N GLY A 618 -26.63 3.15 20.05
CA GLY A 618 -25.69 3.24 21.15
C GLY A 618 -24.50 2.29 20.99
N SER A 619 -23.60 2.35 21.95
CA SER A 619 -22.51 1.39 22.10
C SER A 619 -22.07 1.34 23.56
N ASN A 620 -21.63 0.19 24.04
CA ASN A 620 -20.90 0.06 25.30
C ASN A 620 -19.97 -1.17 25.24
N PHE A 621 -19.06 -1.24 26.21
CA PHE A 621 -18.08 -2.32 26.29
C PHE A 621 -18.72 -3.71 26.46
N ILE A 622 -19.78 -3.81 27.26
CA ILE A 622 -20.48 -5.08 27.54
C ILE A 622 -21.12 -5.63 26.26
N GLY A 623 -21.85 -4.79 25.53
CA GLY A 623 -22.50 -5.09 24.26
C GLY A 623 -21.52 -5.39 23.13
N ALA A 624 -20.33 -4.79 23.18
CA ALA A 624 -19.19 -5.12 22.34
C ALA A 624 -18.38 -6.32 22.85
N CYS A 625 -19.09 -7.33 23.37
CA CYS A 625 -18.50 -8.61 23.74
C CYS A 625 -17.40 -8.53 24.81
N HIS A 626 -17.34 -7.44 25.58
CA HIS A 626 -16.35 -7.19 26.63
C HIS A 626 -14.91 -7.16 26.06
N ASP A 627 -14.78 -6.71 24.80
CA ASP A 627 -13.51 -6.62 24.09
C ASP A 627 -13.32 -5.20 23.55
N TYR A 628 -12.16 -4.62 23.85
CA TYR A 628 -11.86 -3.24 23.44
C TYR A 628 -11.67 -3.11 21.92
N SER A 629 -11.11 -4.15 21.28
CA SER A 629 -10.87 -4.17 19.83
C SER A 629 -12.19 -4.25 19.09
N ILE A 630 -13.11 -5.12 19.54
CA ILE A 630 -14.48 -5.20 18.99
C ILE A 630 -15.23 -3.88 19.20
N TRP A 631 -15.10 -3.26 20.37
CA TRP A 631 -15.75 -1.98 20.64
C TRP A 631 -15.20 -0.84 19.77
N GLY A 632 -13.88 -0.81 19.57
CA GLY A 632 -13.21 0.11 18.66
C GLY A 632 -13.66 -0.10 17.22
N GLU A 633 -13.64 -1.34 16.73
CA GLU A 633 -14.11 -1.73 15.40
C GLU A 633 -15.55 -1.26 15.18
N TYR A 634 -16.48 -1.58 16.08
CA TYR A 634 -17.87 -1.13 15.98
C TYR A 634 -17.98 0.39 15.96
N ASN A 635 -17.30 1.10 16.87
CA ASN A 635 -17.41 2.56 16.92
C ASN A 635 -16.90 3.24 15.66
N SER A 636 -15.84 2.68 15.07
CA SER A 636 -15.22 3.19 13.86
C SER A 636 -16.05 2.90 12.59
N THR A 637 -16.82 1.81 12.58
CA THR A 637 -17.55 1.33 11.39
C THR A 637 -19.08 1.39 11.49
N LYS A 638 -19.65 1.70 12.66
CA LYS A 638 -21.11 1.63 12.90
C LYS A 638 -21.94 2.40 11.91
N THR A 639 -21.44 3.53 11.40
CA THR A 639 -22.13 4.35 10.40
C THR A 639 -22.13 3.67 9.04
N ALA A 640 -20.98 3.12 8.61
CA ALA A 640 -20.86 2.39 7.35
C ALA A 640 -21.71 1.11 7.34
N THR A 641 -21.63 0.32 8.42
CA THR A 641 -22.40 -0.92 8.52
C THR A 641 -23.90 -0.67 8.65
N LEU A 642 -24.30 0.43 9.33
CA LEU A 642 -25.70 0.86 9.39
C LEU A 642 -26.20 1.33 8.02
N PHE A 643 -25.38 2.08 7.27
CA PHE A 643 -25.71 2.47 5.91
C PHE A 643 -26.03 1.26 5.04
N THR A 644 -25.16 0.24 5.03
CA THR A 644 -25.40 -1.00 4.24
C THR A 644 -26.68 -1.73 4.66
N LEU A 645 -26.99 -1.76 5.96
CA LEU A 645 -28.25 -2.32 6.43
C LEU A 645 -29.46 -1.58 5.86
N LEU A 646 -29.46 -0.24 5.95
CA LEU A 646 -30.54 0.61 5.43
C LEU A 646 -30.65 0.54 3.90
N GLU A 647 -29.51 0.41 3.22
CA GLU A 647 -29.46 0.24 1.78
C GLU A 647 -30.14 -1.06 1.35
N ALA A 648 -29.87 -2.17 2.04
CA ALA A 648 -30.53 -3.45 1.79
C ALA A 648 -32.04 -3.39 2.08
N GLU A 649 -32.46 -2.68 3.14
CA GLU A 649 -33.88 -2.47 3.46
C GLU A 649 -34.62 -1.63 2.40
N ASN A 650 -33.90 -0.79 1.66
CA ASN A 650 -34.44 0.07 0.59
C ASN A 650 -34.16 -0.47 -0.83
N ASP A 651 -34.02 -1.79 -0.97
CA ASP A 651 -33.79 -2.49 -2.25
C ASP A 651 -32.63 -1.92 -3.08
N TYR A 652 -31.59 -1.42 -2.40
CA TYR A 652 -30.39 -0.83 -3.00
C TYR A 652 -30.71 0.29 -3.99
N ASN A 653 -31.71 1.12 -3.68
CA ASN A 653 -32.17 2.22 -4.52
C ASN A 653 -31.95 3.59 -3.86
N MET A 654 -30.74 3.82 -3.36
CA MET A 654 -30.33 5.11 -2.77
C MET A 654 -29.66 6.00 -3.82
N VAL A 655 -29.99 7.29 -3.81
CA VAL A 655 -29.34 8.31 -4.66
C VAL A 655 -28.19 8.90 -3.86
N LEU A 656 -26.95 8.72 -4.34
CA LEU A 656 -25.73 9.07 -3.61
C LEU A 656 -24.84 10.02 -4.41
N SER A 657 -24.12 10.87 -3.69
CA SER A 657 -23.20 11.89 -4.19
C SER A 657 -21.97 11.98 -3.29
N SER A 658 -20.97 12.78 -3.67
CA SER A 658 -19.71 12.89 -2.90
C SER A 658 -19.89 13.36 -1.46
N ILE A 659 -20.99 14.06 -1.13
CA ILE A 659 -21.30 14.48 0.25
C ILE A 659 -21.78 13.31 1.14
N ASP A 660 -22.22 12.21 0.54
CA ASP A 660 -22.65 11.01 1.28
C ASP A 660 -21.49 10.10 1.68
N GLU A 661 -20.26 10.39 1.21
CA GLU A 661 -19.06 9.67 1.65
C GLU A 661 -18.81 9.85 3.15
N LEU A 662 -18.40 8.77 3.80
CA LEU A 662 -18.05 8.77 5.21
C LEU A 662 -16.58 9.15 5.40
N PRO A 663 -16.22 9.74 6.57
CA PRO A 663 -14.84 9.88 6.98
C PRO A 663 -14.11 8.54 7.00
N LEU A 664 -12.77 8.58 7.09
CA LEU A 664 -11.95 7.39 7.32
C LEU A 664 -12.51 6.55 8.47
N LEU A 665 -12.67 5.25 8.18
CA LEU A 665 -13.11 4.28 9.18
C LEU A 665 -11.93 3.80 10.01
N TYR A 666 -10.72 3.80 9.46
CA TYR A 666 -9.52 3.32 10.14
C TYR A 666 -8.38 4.33 10.04
N ASP A 667 -7.59 4.43 11.11
CA ASP A 667 -6.38 5.25 11.13
C ASP A 667 -5.34 4.76 10.13
N ASP A 668 -4.54 5.68 9.60
CA ASP A 668 -3.46 5.35 8.67
C ASP A 668 -2.39 4.49 9.35
N TYR A 669 -2.22 3.27 8.83
CA TYR A 669 -1.22 2.30 9.28
C TYR A 669 0.20 2.89 9.33
N TRP A 670 0.61 3.61 8.30
CA TRP A 670 1.98 4.09 8.17
C TRP A 670 2.28 5.18 9.20
N ILE A 671 1.33 6.10 9.42
CA ILE A 671 1.45 7.14 10.44
C ILE A 671 1.57 6.52 11.84
N ARG A 672 0.67 5.60 12.21
CA ARG A 672 0.72 4.93 13.52
C ARG A 672 2.05 4.21 13.75
N LYS A 673 2.56 3.51 12.73
CA LYS A 673 3.86 2.82 12.80
C LYS A 673 5.01 3.79 12.96
N ARG A 674 4.99 4.91 12.23
CA ARG A 674 6.00 5.96 12.34
C ARG A 674 5.98 6.59 13.73
N GLU A 675 4.83 6.96 14.27
CA GLU A 675 4.70 7.56 15.60
C GLU A 675 5.24 6.62 16.68
N LYS A 676 4.86 5.33 16.62
CA LYS A 676 5.39 4.29 17.50
C LYS A 676 6.90 4.17 17.41
N PHE A 677 7.46 4.18 16.20
CA PHE A 677 8.91 4.17 15.99
C PHE A 677 9.57 5.40 16.60
N LEU A 678 9.04 6.60 16.35
CA LEU A 678 9.61 7.85 16.87
C LEU A 678 9.62 7.88 18.40
N ASN A 679 8.53 7.41 19.03
CA ASN A 679 8.46 7.26 20.48
C ASN A 679 9.51 6.27 21.00
N GLN A 680 9.64 5.09 20.38
CA GLN A 680 10.57 4.05 20.83
C GLN A 680 12.04 4.41 20.61
N ALA A 681 12.36 5.06 19.49
CA ALA A 681 13.74 5.34 19.08
C ALA A 681 14.28 6.66 19.65
N TYR A 682 13.42 7.64 19.92
CA TYR A 682 13.83 8.98 20.35
C TYR A 682 13.16 9.48 21.63
N ASP A 683 12.35 8.66 22.31
CA ASP A 683 11.60 9.02 23.53
C ASP A 683 10.66 10.23 23.32
N ILE A 684 10.17 10.41 22.08
CA ILE A 684 9.25 11.48 21.71
C ILE A 684 7.84 11.10 22.17
N PRO A 685 7.14 11.91 22.98
CA PRO A 685 5.82 11.56 23.48
C PRO A 685 4.82 11.39 22.32
N LEU A 686 3.98 10.36 22.43
CA LEU A 686 2.77 10.23 21.62
C LEU A 686 1.76 11.30 22.06
N ARG A 687 0.86 11.66 21.16
CA ARG A 687 -0.29 12.49 21.50
C ARG A 687 -1.14 11.75 22.55
N LEU A 688 -1.43 12.42 23.67
CA LEU A 688 -2.37 11.94 24.69
C LEU A 688 -3.81 12.11 24.25
#